data_AF-K9XNN5-F1
#
_entry.id   AF-K9XNN5-F1
#
_cell.length_a   1.000
_cell.length_b   1.000
_cell.length_c   1.000
_cell.angle_alpha   90.00
_cell.angle_beta   90.00
_cell.angle_gamma   90.00
#
_symmetry.space_group_name_H-M   'P 1'
#
loop_
_entity.id
_entity.type
_entity.pdbx_description
1 polymer ?
#
loop_
_entity_poly.entity_id
_entity_poly.type
_entity_poly.pdbx_seq_one_letter_code
_entity_poly.pdbx_strand_id
1 'polypeptide(L)'
;MEKQTPTFIDLFAGIGGFRLAFEQAGYKCVYSCEIDSACQEVYFNNFGEKPKDDITKIDIEKIPDFDVLTAGFPCQPFSICGKRQGFEDTRGTLFFHICKIIEAKQPSVVLLENVKHLVHHDRGRTLDIILYSLEDLGYLVDYKILNSKDFGLPQNRERIIIFATKNKKFDFNLIETNNCIKKLEEYLCKQGYFEYLKKQEYTLIENPKKQSSGLIFVGYRTNKTTWKKGVRPNTQHLSRVHHQPNRIYSVEGVHPTIPSQETSGRFFIYIPKENKVRKLTIKECYRIMGFPNSFKIHDSVAECYKQIGNSVCIPMIYQLAVQINKQNLMRSKEKIYNHNINFYQRKPVQLEILEVAVMNHKQKLLEIYYQSSDLENNNQLPDPIIEYINVIAQNCSKQKGVYTVLITLLIHKILEPTQDIRYHQTSMAGGFSGRTIDTQYITPTLKELGLPAMAESGWLTRSLEQPYPYTLKYEGKINNKSVKNAFLSIIDFVEEHPDKTELITKLLIYQIKQATQSNRIAIVKLANPEKLNIITVINCLDTHFSYNYKTFGASKLPVIAFYAIYQRLIQEVERYKECILKDLGSHTASDRTSKTAGDIKIFDKSKKLIEAIEIKYGKPISLQLVLNAKDKILKYSPRRYYIFSSVDIYKEDEIKIKNEIELIARNHGCQVIVNGIIPTLKYYLRLITSVENFIENYSRLVEQDRELQAIHKIQWNNILKTLE
;
A
#
# COMPACT_ATOMS: atom_id res chain seq x y z
N MET A 1 -46.75 11.33 11.90
CA MET A 1 -45.83 10.76 10.89
C MET A 1 -45.29 9.46 11.45
N GLU A 2 -45.62 8.32 10.84
CA GLU A 2 -45.00 7.05 11.20
C GLU A 2 -43.49 7.16 10.98
N LYS A 3 -42.71 6.89 12.03
CA LYS A 3 -41.25 6.97 11.98
C LYS A 3 -40.79 5.79 11.12
N GLN A 4 -40.43 6.05 9.86
CA GLN A 4 -40.04 5.01 8.93
C GLN A 4 -38.85 4.22 9.48
N THR A 5 -38.98 2.90 9.55
CA THR A 5 -37.94 2.00 10.06
C THR A 5 -36.68 2.10 9.19
N PRO A 6 -35.51 2.40 9.78
CA PRO A 6 -34.24 2.42 9.05
C PRO A 6 -33.92 1.06 8.41
N THR A 7 -33.30 1.09 7.25
CA THR A 7 -33.01 -0.10 6.43
C THR A 7 -31.52 -0.31 6.25
N PHE A 8 -31.09 -1.56 6.15
CA PHE A 8 -29.69 -1.89 5.90
C PHE A 8 -29.53 -3.11 4.99
N ILE A 9 -28.33 -3.26 4.45
CA ILE A 9 -27.91 -4.47 3.72
C ILE A 9 -26.76 -5.18 4.42
N ASP A 10 -26.75 -6.50 4.31
CA ASP A 10 -25.81 -7.42 4.96
C ASP A 10 -24.92 -8.11 3.91
N LEU A 11 -23.76 -7.51 3.60
CA LEU A 11 -22.81 -8.08 2.64
C LEU A 11 -21.77 -8.95 3.34
N PHE A 12 -21.37 -10.05 2.69
CA PHE A 12 -20.56 -11.10 3.32
C PHE A 12 -21.22 -11.60 4.61
N ALA A 13 -22.51 -11.90 4.48
CA ALA A 13 -23.43 -12.03 5.61
C ALA A 13 -23.04 -13.16 6.58
N GLY A 14 -22.33 -14.18 6.08
CA GLY A 14 -22.02 -15.38 6.84
C GLY A 14 -23.30 -15.99 7.40
N ILE A 15 -23.35 -16.11 8.73
CA ILE A 15 -24.53 -16.60 9.46
C ILE A 15 -25.41 -15.48 10.03
N GLY A 16 -25.25 -14.22 9.56
CA GLY A 16 -26.12 -13.09 9.92
C GLY A 16 -25.79 -12.42 11.24
N GLY A 17 -24.51 -12.32 11.58
CA GLY A 17 -24.07 -11.63 12.80
C GLY A 17 -24.38 -10.12 12.77
N PHE A 18 -24.21 -9.46 11.62
CA PHE A 18 -24.67 -8.09 11.43
C PHE A 18 -26.20 -8.01 11.50
N ARG A 19 -26.91 -8.91 10.81
CA ARG A 19 -28.38 -8.91 10.81
C ARG A 19 -28.98 -9.00 12.21
N LEU A 20 -28.55 -9.95 13.04
CA LEU A 20 -29.01 -10.04 14.42
C LEU A 20 -28.82 -8.74 15.20
N ALA A 21 -27.63 -8.14 15.09
CA ALA A 21 -27.30 -6.93 15.82
C ALA A 21 -28.12 -5.71 15.33
N PHE A 22 -28.28 -5.56 14.02
CA PHE A 22 -29.01 -4.43 13.43
C PHE A 22 -30.53 -4.57 13.63
N GLU A 23 -31.11 -5.76 13.50
CA GLU A 23 -32.52 -5.99 13.79
C GLU A 23 -32.84 -5.75 15.27
N GLN A 24 -31.95 -6.17 16.19
CA GLN A 24 -32.07 -5.83 17.62
C GLN A 24 -32.02 -4.31 17.87
N ALA A 25 -31.26 -3.56 17.07
CA ALA A 25 -31.17 -2.11 17.15
C ALA A 25 -32.33 -1.38 16.41
N GLY A 26 -33.31 -2.13 15.87
CA GLY A 26 -34.51 -1.58 15.24
C GLY A 26 -34.38 -1.27 13.75
N TYR A 27 -33.40 -1.85 13.06
CA TYR A 27 -33.25 -1.74 11.61
C TYR A 27 -33.91 -2.92 10.88
N LYS A 28 -34.32 -2.72 9.63
CA LYS A 28 -34.83 -3.78 8.76
C LYS A 28 -33.79 -4.18 7.72
N CYS A 29 -33.46 -5.47 7.63
CA CYS A 29 -32.62 -5.98 6.55
C CYS A 29 -33.42 -6.01 5.25
N VAL A 30 -32.90 -5.41 4.17
CA VAL A 30 -33.57 -5.38 2.85
C VAL A 30 -32.82 -6.15 1.78
N TYR A 31 -31.57 -6.52 2.03
CA TYR A 31 -30.76 -7.33 1.12
C TYR A 31 -29.63 -8.03 1.88
N SER A 32 -29.29 -9.26 1.48
CA SER A 32 -28.18 -10.02 2.04
C SER A 32 -27.40 -10.75 0.94
N CYS A 33 -26.07 -10.85 1.09
CA CYS A 33 -25.17 -11.47 0.11
C CYS A 33 -24.14 -12.37 0.81
N GLU A 34 -24.17 -13.66 0.46
CA GLU A 34 -23.24 -14.69 0.95
C GLU A 34 -23.13 -15.79 -0.11
N ILE A 35 -21.91 -16.29 -0.36
CA ILE A 35 -21.61 -17.29 -1.39
C ILE A 35 -21.46 -18.71 -0.83
N ASP A 36 -21.09 -18.84 0.44
CA ASP A 36 -20.90 -20.12 1.11
C ASP A 36 -22.25 -20.78 1.41
N SER A 37 -22.51 -21.94 0.81
CA SER A 37 -23.79 -22.64 0.91
C SER A 37 -24.15 -23.08 2.33
N ALA A 38 -23.15 -23.42 3.16
CA ALA A 38 -23.40 -23.81 4.55
C ALA A 38 -23.79 -22.60 5.40
N CYS A 39 -23.18 -21.44 5.15
CA CYS A 39 -23.61 -20.17 5.73
C CYS A 39 -25.04 -19.81 5.29
N GLN A 40 -25.35 -19.92 4.00
CA GLN A 40 -26.68 -19.63 3.46
C GLN A 40 -27.77 -20.50 4.09
N GLU A 41 -27.50 -21.77 4.35
CA GLU A 41 -28.43 -22.68 5.02
C GLU A 41 -28.74 -22.22 6.45
N VAL A 42 -27.70 -21.92 7.23
CA VAL A 42 -27.87 -21.40 8.60
C VAL A 42 -28.60 -20.06 8.58
N TYR A 43 -28.27 -19.18 7.64
CA TYR A 43 -28.95 -17.90 7.46
C TYR A 43 -30.45 -18.11 7.19
N PHE A 44 -30.81 -18.96 6.23
CA PHE A 44 -32.20 -19.29 5.92
C PHE A 44 -32.95 -19.87 7.12
N ASN A 45 -32.32 -20.78 7.87
CA ASN A 45 -32.94 -21.40 9.03
C ASN A 45 -33.30 -20.40 10.14
N ASN A 46 -32.56 -19.30 10.25
CA ASN A 46 -32.77 -18.27 11.27
C ASN A 46 -33.62 -17.08 10.79
N PHE A 47 -33.52 -16.71 9.51
CA PHE A 47 -34.15 -15.48 8.99
C PHE A 47 -35.23 -15.72 7.91
N GLY A 48 -35.41 -16.95 7.43
CA GLY A 48 -36.38 -17.30 6.39
C GLY A 48 -36.00 -16.81 4.98
N GLU A 49 -34.83 -16.16 4.84
CA GLU A 49 -34.31 -15.63 3.59
C GLU A 49 -33.00 -16.32 3.25
N LYS A 50 -32.78 -16.62 1.97
CA LYS A 50 -31.54 -17.24 1.51
C LYS A 50 -30.72 -16.22 0.73
N PRO A 51 -29.56 -15.75 1.25
CA PRO A 51 -28.62 -14.98 0.45
C PRO A 51 -28.13 -15.87 -0.70
N LYS A 52 -28.02 -15.37 -1.93
CA LYS A 52 -27.65 -16.23 -3.08
C LYS A 52 -26.59 -15.64 -4.00
N ASP A 53 -25.91 -14.61 -3.54
CA ASP A 53 -25.15 -13.75 -4.43
C ASP A 53 -23.64 -13.89 -4.26
N ASP A 54 -22.97 -14.15 -5.37
CA ASP A 54 -21.56 -13.81 -5.55
C ASP A 54 -21.50 -12.31 -5.77
N ILE A 55 -20.96 -11.56 -4.80
CA ILE A 55 -20.86 -10.09 -4.85
C ILE A 55 -20.18 -9.59 -6.14
N THR A 56 -19.39 -10.43 -6.81
CA THR A 56 -18.75 -10.08 -8.08
C THR A 56 -19.69 -10.08 -9.28
N LYS A 57 -20.88 -10.67 -9.15
CA LYS A 57 -21.88 -10.90 -10.20
C LYS A 57 -23.25 -10.27 -9.89
N ILE A 58 -23.37 -9.52 -8.80
CA ILE A 58 -24.64 -8.88 -8.43
C ILE A 58 -25.03 -7.82 -9.45
N ASP A 59 -26.33 -7.78 -9.73
CA ASP A 59 -26.95 -6.70 -10.47
C ASP A 59 -27.26 -5.57 -9.49
N ILE A 60 -26.38 -4.56 -9.43
CA ILE A 60 -26.41 -3.49 -8.43
C ILE A 60 -27.74 -2.72 -8.50
N GLU A 61 -28.33 -2.57 -9.68
CA GLU A 61 -29.60 -1.86 -9.87
C GLU A 61 -30.75 -2.55 -9.11
N LYS A 62 -30.73 -3.88 -8.97
CA LYS A 62 -31.75 -4.66 -8.27
C LYS A 62 -31.65 -4.62 -6.75
N ILE A 63 -30.55 -4.13 -6.19
CA ILE A 63 -30.43 -3.95 -4.74
C ILE A 63 -31.43 -2.84 -4.33
N PRO A 64 -32.35 -3.07 -3.38
CA PRO A 64 -33.25 -2.02 -2.90
C PRO A 64 -32.47 -0.80 -2.37
N ASP A 65 -33.10 0.37 -2.29
CA ASP A 65 -32.48 1.49 -1.57
C ASP A 65 -32.39 1.16 -0.07
N PHE A 66 -31.31 1.63 0.57
CA PHE A 66 -31.04 1.36 1.98
C PHE A 66 -30.29 2.51 2.64
N ASP A 67 -30.39 2.60 3.97
CA ASP A 67 -29.75 3.65 4.76
C ASP A 67 -28.32 3.28 5.16
N VAL A 68 -28.08 2.00 5.48
CA VAL A 68 -26.79 1.50 5.99
C VAL A 68 -26.26 0.30 5.19
N LEU A 69 -24.99 0.36 4.79
CA LEU A 69 -24.25 -0.81 4.27
C LEU A 69 -23.45 -1.44 5.40
N THR A 70 -23.55 -2.75 5.57
CA THR A 70 -22.66 -3.51 6.47
C THR A 70 -21.84 -4.55 5.70
N ALA A 71 -20.56 -4.71 6.03
CA ALA A 71 -19.71 -5.73 5.42
C ALA A 71 -18.53 -6.18 6.30
N GLY A 72 -18.48 -7.48 6.62
CA GLY A 72 -17.32 -8.16 7.21
C GLY A 72 -16.47 -8.83 6.14
N PHE A 73 -15.77 -8.03 5.33
CA PHE A 73 -15.18 -8.51 4.08
C PHE A 73 -13.81 -9.21 4.26
N PRO A 74 -13.45 -10.18 3.40
CA PRO A 74 -12.13 -10.82 3.45
C PRO A 74 -10.97 -9.84 3.19
N CYS A 75 -9.93 -9.86 4.04
CA CYS A 75 -8.72 -9.05 3.86
C CYS A 75 -7.82 -9.66 2.77
N GLN A 76 -7.67 -8.96 1.63
CA GLN A 76 -6.78 -9.33 0.54
C GLN A 76 -5.78 -8.19 0.24
N PRO A 77 -4.52 -8.49 -0.14
CA PRO A 77 -3.55 -7.45 -0.50
C PRO A 77 -3.92 -6.73 -1.79
N PHE A 78 -3.96 -5.39 -1.76
CA PHE A 78 -4.21 -4.53 -2.94
C PHE A 78 -2.95 -4.24 -3.77
N SER A 79 -1.91 -5.07 -3.67
CA SER A 79 -0.58 -4.82 -4.24
C SER A 79 -0.55 -4.65 -5.76
N ILE A 80 -1.61 -5.07 -6.46
CA ILE A 80 -1.80 -4.91 -7.92
C ILE A 80 -2.52 -3.59 -8.27
N CYS A 81 -3.32 -3.03 -7.37
CA CYS A 81 -4.17 -1.86 -7.62
C CYS A 81 -3.43 -0.50 -7.62
N GLY A 82 -2.09 -0.51 -7.51
CA GLY A 82 -1.26 0.69 -7.43
C GLY A 82 -1.09 1.48 -8.74
N LYS A 83 -1.80 1.15 -9.82
CA LYS A 83 -1.64 1.78 -11.15
C LYS A 83 -2.64 2.87 -11.52
N ARG A 84 -3.51 3.32 -10.60
CA ARG A 84 -4.36 4.52 -10.77
C ARG A 84 -5.18 4.55 -12.09
N GLN A 85 -5.74 3.42 -12.51
CA GLN A 85 -6.68 3.35 -13.65
C GLN A 85 -8.15 3.28 -13.18
N GLY A 86 -8.50 3.97 -12.09
CA GLY A 86 -9.87 3.97 -11.54
C GLY A 86 -10.34 2.59 -11.04
N PHE A 87 -11.65 2.48 -10.77
CA PHE A 87 -12.30 1.23 -10.35
C PHE A 87 -12.23 0.11 -11.41
N GLU A 88 -11.81 0.41 -12.65
CA GLU A 88 -11.79 -0.56 -13.76
C GLU A 88 -10.60 -1.54 -13.72
N ASP A 89 -9.47 -1.17 -13.10
CA ASP A 89 -8.29 -2.06 -12.98
C ASP A 89 -8.36 -2.99 -11.73
N THR A 90 -9.50 -3.00 -11.03
CA THR A 90 -9.68 -3.68 -9.73
C THR A 90 -10.23 -5.11 -9.83
N ARG A 91 -9.83 -5.84 -10.87
CA ARG A 91 -10.40 -7.16 -11.27
C ARG A 91 -10.20 -8.32 -10.27
N GLY A 92 -9.78 -8.09 -9.03
CA GLY A 92 -9.39 -9.17 -8.13
C GLY A 92 -9.62 -8.99 -6.63
N THR A 93 -10.24 -7.90 -6.14
CA THR A 93 -10.48 -7.76 -4.69
C THR A 93 -11.92 -7.37 -4.36
N LEU A 94 -12.48 -8.06 -3.35
CA LEU A 94 -13.89 -7.97 -2.96
C LEU A 94 -14.30 -6.59 -2.42
N PHE A 95 -13.36 -5.83 -1.86
CA PHE A 95 -13.60 -4.47 -1.36
C PHE A 95 -14.09 -3.51 -2.46
N PHE A 96 -13.54 -3.57 -3.68
CA PHE A 96 -13.98 -2.66 -4.74
C PHE A 96 -15.38 -2.99 -5.28
N HIS A 97 -15.88 -4.21 -5.08
CA HIS A 97 -17.30 -4.51 -5.32
C HIS A 97 -18.20 -3.81 -4.31
N ILE A 98 -17.76 -3.67 -3.05
CA ILE A 98 -18.45 -2.82 -2.06
C ILE A 98 -18.45 -1.37 -2.54
N CYS A 99 -17.31 -0.86 -3.02
CA CYS A 99 -17.22 0.50 -3.56
C CYS A 99 -18.21 0.75 -4.71
N LYS A 100 -18.37 -0.19 -5.64
CA LYS A 100 -19.36 -0.09 -6.73
C LYS A 100 -20.80 0.00 -6.22
N ILE A 101 -21.15 -0.76 -5.18
CA ILE A 101 -22.48 -0.67 -4.54
C ILE A 101 -22.65 0.70 -3.86
N ILE A 102 -21.63 1.16 -3.13
CA ILE A 102 -21.64 2.47 -2.45
C ILE A 102 -21.80 3.59 -3.48
N GLU A 103 -21.08 3.53 -4.60
CA GLU A 103 -21.13 4.51 -5.68
C GLU A 103 -22.54 4.61 -6.27
N ALA A 104 -23.19 3.48 -6.54
CA ALA A 104 -24.52 3.44 -7.14
C ALA A 104 -25.64 3.79 -6.15
N LYS A 105 -25.58 3.27 -4.90
CA LYS A 105 -26.68 3.34 -3.93
C LYS A 105 -26.54 4.48 -2.92
N GLN A 106 -25.35 5.06 -2.77
CA GLN A 106 -25.09 6.24 -1.93
C GLN A 106 -25.71 6.17 -0.52
N PRO A 107 -25.50 5.08 0.26
CA PRO A 107 -26.06 4.96 1.61
C PRO A 107 -25.63 6.12 2.53
N SER A 108 -26.42 6.38 3.59
CA SER A 108 -26.04 7.39 4.59
C SER A 108 -24.80 6.96 5.39
N VAL A 109 -24.70 5.66 5.66
CA VAL A 109 -23.65 5.07 6.50
C VAL A 109 -23.12 3.78 5.88
N VAL A 110 -21.80 3.60 5.94
CA VAL A 110 -21.10 2.37 5.61
C VAL A 110 -20.33 1.91 6.85
N LEU A 111 -20.57 0.67 7.27
CA LEU A 111 -19.91 0.02 8.39
C LEU A 111 -19.14 -1.20 7.88
N LEU A 112 -17.81 -1.14 7.95
CA LEU A 112 -16.93 -2.25 7.59
C LEU A 112 -16.23 -2.82 8.81
N GLU A 113 -16.08 -4.14 8.85
CA GLU A 113 -15.32 -4.86 9.88
C GLU A 113 -14.16 -5.63 9.23
N ASN A 114 -13.02 -5.67 9.93
CA ASN A 114 -11.92 -6.55 9.56
C ASN A 114 -11.02 -6.92 10.77
N VAL A 115 -10.04 -7.79 10.54
CA VAL A 115 -9.04 -8.17 11.55
C VAL A 115 -8.12 -7.00 11.91
N LYS A 116 -7.72 -6.90 13.19
CA LYS A 116 -6.79 -5.87 13.69
C LYS A 116 -5.51 -5.72 12.86
N HIS A 117 -5.00 -6.81 12.27
CA HIS A 117 -3.75 -6.79 11.50
C HIS A 117 -3.85 -5.98 10.21
N LEU A 118 -5.07 -5.61 9.75
CA LEU A 118 -5.27 -4.75 8.59
C LEU A 118 -4.47 -3.44 8.68
N VAL A 119 -4.34 -2.87 9.89
CA VAL A 119 -3.57 -1.63 10.15
C VAL A 119 -2.09 -1.74 9.74
N HIS A 120 -1.51 -2.94 9.79
CA HIS A 120 -0.12 -3.20 9.43
C HIS A 120 0.03 -3.97 8.12
N HIS A 121 -1.09 -4.35 7.50
CA HIS A 121 -1.11 -5.16 6.29
C HIS A 121 -0.54 -4.39 5.11
N ASP A 122 0.35 -5.02 4.35
CA ASP A 122 1.14 -4.36 3.29
C ASP A 122 1.78 -3.04 3.75
N ARG A 123 2.32 -3.05 4.99
CA ARG A 123 2.94 -1.88 5.66
C ARG A 123 1.99 -0.68 5.79
N GLY A 124 0.69 -0.93 5.99
CA GLY A 124 -0.34 0.10 6.13
C GLY A 124 -1.09 0.43 4.85
N ARG A 125 -0.49 0.14 3.68
CA ARG A 125 -1.07 0.50 2.36
C ARG A 125 -2.47 -0.04 2.15
N THR A 126 -2.77 -1.23 2.69
CA THR A 126 -4.09 -1.85 2.48
C THR A 126 -5.19 -1.01 3.14
N LEU A 127 -4.98 -0.58 4.39
CA LEU A 127 -5.91 0.29 5.09
C LEU A 127 -5.99 1.66 4.39
N ASP A 128 -4.86 2.25 4.01
CA ASP A 128 -4.83 3.55 3.33
C ASP A 128 -5.68 3.55 2.05
N ILE A 129 -5.63 2.48 1.25
CA ILE A 129 -6.45 2.34 0.03
C ILE A 129 -7.94 2.23 0.38
N ILE A 130 -8.31 1.51 1.43
CA ILE A 130 -9.71 1.40 1.87
C ILE A 130 -10.25 2.76 2.29
N LEU A 131 -9.52 3.47 3.16
CA LEU A 131 -9.91 4.78 3.65
C LEU A 131 -10.04 5.77 2.49
N TYR A 132 -9.02 5.84 1.63
CA TYR A 132 -9.01 6.71 0.46
C TYR A 132 -10.17 6.40 -0.49
N SER A 133 -10.45 5.12 -0.78
CA SER A 133 -11.54 4.76 -1.71
C SER A 133 -12.91 5.17 -1.19
N LEU A 134 -13.12 5.15 0.13
CA LEU A 134 -14.37 5.60 0.75
C LEU A 134 -14.46 7.13 0.77
N GLU A 135 -13.34 7.83 1.02
CA GLU A 135 -13.26 9.29 0.93
C GLU A 135 -13.50 9.81 -0.50
N ASP A 136 -12.94 9.14 -1.51
CA ASP A 136 -13.12 9.43 -2.94
C ASP A 136 -14.59 9.28 -3.38
N LEU A 137 -15.34 8.38 -2.73
CA LEU A 137 -16.80 8.23 -2.90
C LEU A 137 -17.63 9.30 -2.14
N GLY A 138 -16.96 10.29 -1.55
CA GLY A 138 -17.58 11.42 -0.86
C GLY A 138 -18.11 11.08 0.52
N TYR A 139 -17.39 10.27 1.29
CA TYR A 139 -17.71 9.96 2.69
C TYR A 139 -16.63 10.48 3.64
N LEU A 140 -17.05 10.89 4.83
CA LEU A 140 -16.18 11.15 5.96
C LEU A 140 -15.87 9.83 6.66
N VAL A 141 -14.59 9.49 6.78
CA VAL A 141 -14.13 8.18 7.24
C VAL A 141 -13.42 8.30 8.59
N ASP A 142 -13.74 7.37 9.51
CA ASP A 142 -13.03 7.14 10.77
C ASP A 142 -12.93 5.65 11.06
N TYR A 143 -11.93 5.24 11.85
CA TYR A 143 -11.81 3.86 12.27
C TYR A 143 -11.26 3.73 13.69
N LYS A 144 -11.57 2.62 14.36
CA LYS A 144 -11.01 2.27 15.67
C LYS A 144 -10.85 0.76 15.81
N ILE A 145 -9.86 0.34 16.58
CA ILE A 145 -9.76 -1.05 17.03
C ILE A 145 -10.63 -1.20 18.27
N LEU A 146 -11.63 -2.07 18.18
CA LEU A 146 -12.52 -2.42 19.29
C LEU A 146 -12.29 -3.86 19.72
N ASN A 147 -12.51 -4.16 21.00
CA ASN A 147 -12.36 -5.49 21.55
C ASN A 147 -13.68 -5.98 22.14
N SER A 148 -14.13 -7.18 21.75
CA SER A 148 -15.43 -7.72 22.19
C SER A 148 -15.62 -7.80 23.70
N LYS A 149 -14.52 -7.91 24.47
CA LYS A 149 -14.60 -7.93 25.94
C LYS A 149 -15.13 -6.65 26.55
N ASP A 150 -14.92 -5.53 25.86
CA ASP A 150 -15.40 -4.21 26.29
C ASP A 150 -16.91 -4.07 26.02
N PHE A 151 -17.53 -5.07 25.37
CA PHE A 151 -18.97 -5.13 25.06
C PHE A 151 -19.65 -6.33 25.75
N GLY A 152 -19.08 -6.80 26.86
CA GLY A 152 -19.71 -7.79 27.75
C GLY A 152 -19.48 -9.25 27.38
N LEU A 153 -18.74 -9.55 26.32
CA LEU A 153 -18.41 -10.92 25.97
C LEU A 153 -17.11 -11.38 26.64
N PRO A 154 -16.99 -12.63 27.13
CA PRO A 154 -15.77 -13.11 27.76
C PRO A 154 -14.76 -13.58 26.71
N GLN A 155 -14.47 -12.74 25.71
CA GLN A 155 -13.57 -13.07 24.61
C GLN A 155 -12.64 -11.90 24.27
N ASN A 156 -11.35 -12.16 24.15
CA ASN A 156 -10.38 -11.21 23.61
C ASN A 156 -10.34 -11.31 22.09
N ARG A 157 -11.19 -10.53 21.41
CA ARG A 157 -11.29 -10.46 19.94
C ARG A 157 -11.23 -9.01 19.51
N GLU A 158 -10.04 -8.59 19.07
CA GLU A 158 -9.80 -7.24 18.56
C GLU A 158 -10.10 -7.18 17.05
N ARG A 159 -10.88 -6.18 16.65
CA ARG A 159 -11.28 -5.93 15.26
C ARG A 159 -11.18 -4.46 14.92
N ILE A 160 -10.76 -4.17 13.70
CA ILE A 160 -10.84 -2.81 13.17
C ILE A 160 -12.27 -2.62 12.66
N ILE A 161 -12.87 -1.52 13.12
CA ILE A 161 -14.19 -1.07 12.70
C ILE A 161 -13.97 0.23 11.93
N ILE A 162 -14.47 0.30 10.70
CA ILE A 162 -14.36 1.47 9.83
C ILE A 162 -15.77 1.99 9.56
N PHE A 163 -15.99 3.26 9.85
CA PHE A 163 -17.21 3.99 9.51
C PHE A 163 -16.91 4.95 8.38
N ALA A 164 -17.77 4.96 7.36
CA ALA A 164 -17.83 6.02 6.36
C ALA A 164 -19.25 6.61 6.36
N THR A 165 -19.36 7.93 6.42
CA THR A 165 -20.62 8.64 6.67
C THR A 165 -20.75 9.86 5.77
N LYS A 166 -21.97 10.23 5.35
CA LYS A 166 -22.17 11.38 4.45
C LYS A 166 -22.07 12.75 5.11
N ASN A 167 -22.60 12.89 6.32
CA ASN A 167 -22.84 14.21 6.92
C ASN A 167 -21.82 14.59 7.99
N LYS A 168 -21.41 13.63 8.83
CA LYS A 168 -20.46 13.89 9.92
C LYS A 168 -19.73 12.62 10.33
N LYS A 169 -18.49 12.80 10.77
CA LYS A 169 -17.61 11.78 11.32
C LYS A 169 -18.26 11.01 12.49
N PHE A 170 -18.02 9.70 12.53
CA PHE A 170 -18.50 8.83 13.60
C PHE A 170 -17.61 9.00 14.84
N ASP A 171 -18.17 9.35 15.99
CA ASP A 171 -17.41 9.49 17.22
C ASP A 171 -17.40 8.19 18.02
N PHE A 172 -16.26 7.50 17.99
CA PHE A 172 -16.05 6.26 18.74
C PHE A 172 -15.94 6.45 20.26
N ASN A 173 -15.84 7.69 20.76
CA ASN A 173 -15.77 7.95 22.20
C ASN A 173 -17.17 7.97 22.85
N LEU A 174 -18.23 8.11 22.05
CA LEU A 174 -19.62 8.09 22.52
C LEU A 174 -20.20 6.67 22.61
N ILE A 175 -19.46 5.66 22.17
CA ILE A 175 -19.85 4.25 22.30
C ILE A 175 -19.85 3.86 23.78
N GLU A 176 -20.97 3.31 24.27
CA GLU A 176 -21.02 2.81 25.64
C GLU A 176 -20.38 1.43 25.70
N THR A 177 -19.38 1.29 26.58
CA THR A 177 -18.69 0.03 26.86
C THR A 177 -19.04 -0.47 28.26
N ASN A 178 -18.82 -1.75 28.50
CA ASN A 178 -19.01 -2.37 29.79
C ASN A 178 -17.76 -2.17 30.65
N ASN A 179 -17.94 -1.54 31.82
CA ASN A 179 -16.85 -1.30 32.76
C ASN A 179 -16.29 -2.59 33.40
N CYS A 180 -17.04 -3.69 33.36
CA CYS A 180 -16.64 -4.97 33.94
C CYS A 180 -16.49 -6.05 32.87
N ILE A 181 -15.28 -6.63 32.77
CA ILE A 181 -15.00 -7.76 31.89
C ILE A 181 -15.64 -9.02 32.48
N LYS A 182 -16.54 -9.65 31.72
CA LYS A 182 -17.19 -10.90 32.09
C LYS A 182 -16.23 -12.08 32.08
N LYS A 183 -16.43 -13.01 33.01
CA LYS A 183 -15.65 -14.26 33.06
C LYS A 183 -16.23 -15.27 32.08
N LEU A 184 -15.37 -16.09 31.48
CA LEU A 184 -15.78 -17.18 30.60
C LEU A 184 -16.70 -18.18 31.30
N GLU A 185 -16.49 -18.40 32.60
CA GLU A 185 -17.31 -19.26 33.45
C GLU A 185 -18.81 -18.92 33.39
N GLU A 186 -19.17 -17.63 33.30
CA GLU A 186 -20.57 -17.16 33.25
C GLU A 186 -21.30 -17.61 31.97
N TYR A 187 -20.56 -17.99 30.93
CA TYR A 187 -21.10 -18.33 29.60
C TYR A 187 -21.10 -19.84 29.32
N LEU A 188 -20.61 -20.66 30.25
CA LEU A 188 -20.53 -22.11 30.09
C LEU A 188 -21.90 -22.78 30.23
N CYS A 189 -22.06 -23.92 29.58
CA CYS A 189 -23.21 -24.80 29.78
C CYS A 189 -23.09 -25.48 31.14
N LYS A 190 -24.17 -25.44 31.94
CA LYS A 190 -24.23 -26.13 33.25
C LYS A 190 -24.41 -27.65 33.12
N GLN A 191 -24.99 -28.10 32.01
CA GLN A 191 -25.30 -29.50 31.72
C GLN A 191 -25.08 -29.77 30.23
N GLY A 192 -24.69 -31.00 29.90
CA GLY A 192 -24.44 -31.44 28.53
C GLY A 192 -23.34 -32.50 28.46
N TYR A 193 -23.09 -32.99 27.25
CA TYR A 193 -21.94 -33.85 26.98
C TYR A 193 -20.68 -32.98 26.86
N PHE A 194 -19.66 -33.27 27.68
CA PHE A 194 -18.42 -32.52 27.75
C PHE A 194 -17.22 -33.41 27.42
N GLU A 195 -16.38 -32.94 26.50
CA GLU A 195 -15.14 -33.62 26.10
C GLU A 195 -14.00 -33.19 27.03
N TYR A 196 -13.78 -33.96 28.11
CA TYR A 196 -12.68 -33.77 29.06
C TYR A 196 -11.39 -34.40 28.57
N LEU A 197 -10.26 -33.72 28.80
CA LEU A 197 -8.92 -34.30 28.61
C LEU A 197 -8.55 -35.16 29.82
N LYS A 198 -7.86 -36.29 29.57
CA LYS A 198 -7.24 -37.09 30.64
C LYS A 198 -6.06 -36.32 31.23
N LYS A 199 -5.75 -36.55 32.51
CA LYS A 199 -4.65 -35.85 33.21
C LYS A 199 -3.29 -35.98 32.51
N GLN A 200 -3.05 -37.08 31.80
CA GLN A 200 -1.79 -37.31 31.06
C GLN A 200 -1.71 -36.52 29.73
N GLU A 201 -2.80 -35.91 29.27
CA GLU A 201 -2.87 -35.20 27.98
C GLU A 201 -2.57 -33.70 28.09
N TYR A 202 -2.39 -33.18 29.31
CA TYR A 202 -2.10 -31.76 29.52
C TYR A 202 -1.16 -31.51 30.70
N THR A 203 -0.51 -30.35 30.66
CA THR A 203 0.35 -29.83 31.72
C THR A 203 -0.18 -28.46 32.13
N LEU A 204 -0.47 -28.30 33.42
CA LEU A 204 -0.73 -26.98 34.02
C LEU A 204 0.59 -26.39 34.51
N ILE A 205 0.75 -25.09 34.34
CA ILE A 205 1.94 -24.37 34.82
C ILE A 205 1.71 -23.92 36.26
N GLU A 206 2.77 -23.95 37.07
CA GLU A 206 2.70 -23.58 38.50
C GLU A 206 2.20 -22.15 38.70
N ASN A 207 2.60 -21.23 37.81
CA ASN A 207 2.26 -19.81 37.89
C ASN A 207 1.47 -19.38 36.64
N PRO A 208 0.13 -19.49 36.64
CA PRO A 208 -0.72 -19.01 35.56
C PRO A 208 -0.44 -17.57 35.16
N LYS A 209 -0.36 -17.30 33.86
CA LYS A 209 -0.04 -15.96 33.35
C LYS A 209 -1.29 -15.21 32.95
N LYS A 210 -1.67 -14.22 33.78
CA LYS A 210 -2.71 -13.24 33.46
C LYS A 210 -2.16 -12.14 32.55
N GLN A 211 -2.84 -11.87 31.45
CA GLN A 211 -2.51 -10.80 30.50
C GLN A 211 -3.41 -9.59 30.73
N SER A 212 -2.97 -8.40 30.28
CA SER A 212 -3.79 -7.18 30.28
C SER A 212 -5.08 -7.31 29.44
N SER A 213 -5.08 -8.23 28.48
CA SER A 213 -6.27 -8.61 27.72
C SER A 213 -7.35 -9.29 28.58
N GLY A 214 -7.02 -9.78 29.77
CA GLY A 214 -7.90 -10.61 30.60
C GLY A 214 -7.74 -12.11 30.35
N LEU A 215 -6.88 -12.51 29.41
CA LEU A 215 -6.55 -13.92 29.17
C LEU A 215 -5.73 -14.46 30.33
N ILE A 216 -6.08 -15.65 30.81
CA ILE A 216 -5.33 -16.35 31.87
C ILE A 216 -4.81 -17.66 31.27
N PHE A 217 -3.55 -17.68 30.85
CA PHE A 217 -2.91 -18.87 30.33
C PHE A 217 -2.47 -19.77 31.48
N VAL A 218 -2.99 -21.00 31.54
CA VAL A 218 -2.77 -21.92 32.67
C VAL A 218 -2.02 -23.18 32.30
N GLY A 219 -1.86 -23.47 31.00
CA GLY A 219 -1.28 -24.74 30.60
C GLY A 219 -1.34 -25.02 29.12
N TYR A 220 -0.90 -26.21 28.75
CA TYR A 220 -0.84 -26.67 27.37
C TYR A 220 -1.03 -28.18 27.26
N ARG A 221 -1.33 -28.68 26.06
CA ARG A 221 -1.42 -30.12 25.79
C ARG A 221 -0.04 -30.79 25.75
N THR A 222 0.10 -31.92 26.43
CA THR A 222 1.35 -32.68 26.56
C THR A 222 1.62 -33.49 25.28
N ASN A 223 2.90 -33.71 24.94
CA ASN A 223 3.35 -34.50 23.78
C ASN A 223 2.80 -34.05 22.41
N LYS A 224 2.42 -32.77 22.28
CA LYS A 224 2.05 -32.14 21.01
C LYS A 224 3.16 -31.19 20.56
N THR A 225 3.35 -31.07 19.25
CA THR A 225 4.43 -30.26 18.66
C THR A 225 4.40 -28.83 19.19
N THR A 226 5.54 -28.39 19.73
CA THR A 226 5.85 -26.98 20.00
C THR A 226 6.59 -26.37 18.81
N TRP A 227 6.71 -25.05 18.76
CA TRP A 227 7.56 -24.41 17.74
C TRP A 227 9.02 -24.87 17.92
N LYS A 228 9.61 -25.50 16.90
CA LYS A 228 11.00 -26.02 16.99
C LYS A 228 12.08 -24.95 16.78
N LYS A 229 11.75 -23.84 16.12
CA LYS A 229 12.69 -22.77 15.74
C LYS A 229 12.50 -21.55 16.67
N GLY A 230 13.56 -21.12 17.35
CA GLY A 230 13.55 -19.90 18.20
C GLY A 230 13.02 -20.07 19.64
N VAL A 231 12.78 -21.31 20.09
CA VAL A 231 12.37 -21.61 21.47
C VAL A 231 13.60 -21.89 22.31
N ARG A 232 13.82 -21.10 23.37
CA ARG A 232 14.92 -21.30 24.34
C ARG A 232 14.56 -22.44 25.31
N PRO A 233 15.53 -23.17 25.87
CA PRO A 233 15.29 -24.12 26.96
C PRO A 233 14.49 -23.47 28.11
N ASN A 234 13.66 -24.26 28.80
CA ASN A 234 12.85 -23.86 29.96
C ASN A 234 11.79 -22.76 29.70
N THR A 235 11.33 -22.59 28.47
CA THR A 235 10.30 -21.59 28.11
C THR A 235 8.89 -22.16 27.91
N GLN A 236 8.64 -23.42 28.29
CA GLN A 236 7.35 -24.11 28.15
C GLN A 236 6.20 -23.42 28.89
N HIS A 237 6.49 -22.60 29.91
CA HIS A 237 5.50 -21.81 30.62
C HIS A 237 4.98 -20.60 29.82
N LEU A 238 5.55 -20.27 28.66
CA LEU A 238 5.14 -19.15 27.83
C LEU A 238 4.11 -19.58 26.77
N SER A 239 2.93 -18.95 26.74
CA SER A 239 1.89 -19.25 25.73
C SER A 239 2.39 -19.20 24.28
N ARG A 240 3.33 -18.29 23.96
CA ARG A 240 3.89 -18.11 22.61
C ARG A 240 4.65 -19.30 22.06
N VAL A 241 5.17 -20.21 22.91
CA VAL A 241 5.94 -21.38 22.43
C VAL A 241 5.03 -22.53 21.98
N HIS A 242 3.74 -22.44 22.28
CA HIS A 242 2.72 -23.41 21.92
C HIS A 242 1.89 -22.92 20.74
N HIS A 243 1.55 -23.81 19.82
CA HIS A 243 0.51 -23.54 18.82
C HIS A 243 -0.82 -23.24 19.51
N GLN A 244 -1.62 -22.34 18.95
CA GLN A 244 -2.87 -21.88 19.55
C GLN A 244 -3.83 -23.02 19.95
N PRO A 245 -4.02 -24.10 19.15
CA PRO A 245 -4.89 -25.23 19.51
C PRO A 245 -4.41 -26.07 20.70
N ASN A 246 -3.16 -25.89 21.13
CA ASN A 246 -2.57 -26.63 22.24
C ASN A 246 -2.59 -25.84 23.55
N ARG A 247 -3.06 -24.59 23.54
CA ARG A 247 -3.08 -23.71 24.72
C ARG A 247 -4.33 -23.95 25.54
N ILE A 248 -4.20 -23.84 26.87
CA ILE A 248 -5.29 -23.99 27.83
C ILE A 248 -5.43 -22.68 28.60
N TYR A 249 -6.66 -22.18 28.69
CA TYR A 249 -6.99 -20.92 29.36
C TYR A 249 -7.96 -21.15 30.54
N SER A 250 -7.82 -20.38 31.62
CA SER A 250 -8.76 -20.45 32.77
C SER A 250 -10.11 -19.84 32.43
N VAL A 251 -11.18 -20.46 32.90
CA VAL A 251 -12.56 -19.92 32.81
C VAL A 251 -12.78 -18.67 33.68
N GLU A 252 -11.86 -18.38 34.61
CA GLU A 252 -11.90 -17.17 35.45
C GLU A 252 -11.47 -15.91 34.70
N GLY A 253 -10.92 -16.05 33.49
CA GLY A 253 -10.57 -14.96 32.59
C GLY A 253 -11.47 -14.92 31.36
N VAL A 254 -10.95 -14.37 30.27
CA VAL A 254 -11.60 -14.42 28.95
C VAL A 254 -11.02 -15.54 28.08
N HIS A 255 -11.73 -15.90 27.01
CA HIS A 255 -11.25 -16.82 25.97
C HIS A 255 -10.47 -16.06 24.88
N PRO A 256 -9.44 -16.64 24.22
CA PRO A 256 -8.83 -16.06 23.03
C PRO A 256 -9.84 -15.96 21.87
N THR A 257 -9.47 -15.22 20.82
CA THR A 257 -10.25 -15.20 19.57
C THR A 257 -10.46 -16.62 19.03
N ILE A 258 -11.71 -16.97 18.68
CA ILE A 258 -12.03 -18.16 17.89
C ILE A 258 -11.62 -17.92 16.43
N PRO A 259 -10.62 -18.63 15.87
CA PRO A 259 -10.21 -18.51 14.48
C PRO A 259 -11.01 -19.46 13.59
N SER A 260 -11.33 -19.04 12.36
CA SER A 260 -12.06 -19.87 11.40
C SER A 260 -11.26 -21.05 10.85
N GLN A 261 -9.93 -21.03 10.96
CA GLN A 261 -9.08 -22.15 10.52
C GLN A 261 -9.09 -23.35 11.48
N GLU A 262 -9.60 -23.21 12.71
CA GLU A 262 -9.65 -24.30 13.70
C GLU A 262 -11.00 -25.01 13.65
N THR A 263 -11.14 -25.94 12.70
CA THR A 263 -12.39 -26.67 12.45
C THR A 263 -12.62 -27.87 13.38
N SER A 264 -11.61 -28.26 14.18
CA SER A 264 -11.76 -29.35 15.17
C SER A 264 -12.18 -28.84 16.55
N GLY A 265 -12.30 -27.51 16.72
CA GLY A 265 -12.77 -26.89 17.95
C GLY A 265 -11.83 -27.03 19.14
N ARG A 266 -10.52 -27.14 18.92
CA ARG A 266 -9.50 -27.35 19.97
C ARG A 266 -9.29 -26.11 20.85
N PHE A 267 -10.35 -25.72 21.54
CA PHE A 267 -10.47 -24.58 22.44
C PHE A 267 -10.56 -25.11 23.87
N PHE A 268 -9.40 -25.36 24.47
CA PHE A 268 -9.32 -26.00 25.78
C PHE A 268 -9.39 -24.98 26.91
N ILE A 269 -10.25 -25.28 27.87
CA ILE A 269 -10.50 -24.47 29.05
C ILE A 269 -10.22 -25.28 30.32
N TYR A 270 -9.67 -24.61 31.32
CA TYR A 270 -9.47 -25.15 32.66
C TYR A 270 -10.53 -24.63 33.61
N ILE A 271 -11.16 -25.53 34.35
CA ILE A 271 -12.20 -25.23 35.33
C ILE A 271 -11.61 -25.48 36.73
N PRO A 272 -11.20 -24.43 37.48
CA PRO A 272 -10.55 -24.58 38.76
C PRO A 272 -11.36 -25.38 39.79
N LYS A 273 -12.68 -25.13 39.85
CA LYS A 273 -13.60 -25.81 40.78
C LYS A 273 -13.67 -27.32 40.59
N GLU A 274 -13.46 -27.79 39.36
CA GLU A 274 -13.46 -29.23 39.03
C GLU A 274 -12.04 -29.80 38.96
N ASN A 275 -11.02 -28.94 38.94
CA ASN A 275 -9.63 -29.28 38.64
C ASN A 275 -9.49 -30.14 37.37
N LYS A 276 -10.19 -29.72 36.31
CA LYS A 276 -10.26 -30.46 35.04
C LYS A 276 -10.11 -29.53 33.83
N VAL A 277 -9.60 -30.09 32.74
CA VAL A 277 -9.54 -29.44 31.43
C VAL A 277 -10.53 -30.10 30.49
N ARG A 278 -11.33 -29.28 29.79
CA ARG A 278 -12.23 -29.75 28.74
C ARG A 278 -12.23 -28.83 27.54
N LYS A 279 -12.80 -29.31 26.44
CA LYS A 279 -13.08 -28.49 25.27
C LYS A 279 -14.32 -27.62 25.51
N LEU A 280 -14.33 -26.41 24.96
CA LEU A 280 -15.57 -25.66 24.78
C LEU A 280 -16.53 -26.45 23.88
N THR A 281 -17.79 -26.49 24.26
CA THR A 281 -18.86 -27.01 23.39
C THR A 281 -19.18 -25.98 22.31
N ILE A 282 -19.75 -26.44 21.20
CA ILE A 282 -20.11 -25.52 20.12
C ILE A 282 -21.11 -24.44 20.57
N LYS A 283 -22.08 -24.81 21.42
CA LYS A 283 -23.06 -23.87 21.99
C LYS A 283 -22.38 -22.79 22.83
N GLU A 284 -21.37 -23.14 23.61
CA GLU A 284 -20.57 -22.17 24.37
C GLU A 284 -19.80 -21.24 23.42
N CYS A 285 -19.24 -21.76 22.32
CA CYS A 285 -18.57 -20.92 21.33
C CYS A 285 -19.51 -19.89 20.68
N TYR A 286 -20.76 -20.26 20.37
CA TYR A 286 -21.79 -19.32 19.90
C TYR A 286 -22.15 -18.28 20.98
N ARG A 287 -22.33 -18.71 22.24
CA ARG A 287 -22.62 -17.80 23.37
C ARG A 287 -21.55 -16.74 23.58
N ILE A 288 -20.26 -17.11 23.51
CA ILE A 288 -19.17 -16.14 23.71
C ILE A 288 -18.93 -15.22 22.50
N MET A 289 -19.63 -15.46 21.39
CA MET A 289 -19.76 -14.53 20.25
C MET A 289 -21.05 -13.67 20.35
N GLY A 290 -21.93 -13.96 21.31
CA GLY A 290 -23.17 -13.24 21.58
C GLY A 290 -24.41 -13.74 20.84
N PHE A 291 -24.37 -14.94 20.25
CA PHE A 291 -25.56 -15.52 19.62
C PHE A 291 -26.57 -16.01 20.68
N PRO A 292 -27.89 -15.87 20.42
CA PRO A 292 -28.91 -16.36 21.34
C PRO A 292 -28.95 -17.90 21.36
N ASN A 293 -29.40 -18.47 22.47
CA ASN A 293 -29.52 -19.94 22.61
C ASN A 293 -30.51 -20.58 21.62
N SER A 294 -31.45 -19.79 21.10
CA SER A 294 -32.42 -20.20 20.08
C SER A 294 -31.85 -20.18 18.65
N PHE A 295 -30.63 -19.67 18.45
CA PHE A 295 -30.02 -19.60 17.14
C PHE A 295 -29.79 -21.01 16.59
N LYS A 296 -30.33 -21.29 15.41
CA LYS A 296 -30.20 -22.59 14.75
C LYS A 296 -28.81 -22.67 14.13
N ILE A 297 -28.06 -23.72 14.44
CA ILE A 297 -26.69 -23.94 13.97
C ILE A 297 -26.65 -25.03 12.90
N HIS A 298 -25.54 -25.12 12.16
CA HIS A 298 -25.34 -26.15 11.15
C HIS A 298 -25.14 -27.55 11.78
N ASP A 299 -25.52 -28.63 11.09
CA ASP A 299 -25.37 -30.00 11.63
C ASP A 299 -23.90 -30.45 11.70
N SER A 300 -23.09 -30.04 10.72
CA SER A 300 -21.63 -30.23 10.75
C SER A 300 -20.97 -29.33 11.79
N VAL A 301 -20.34 -29.96 12.79
CA VAL A 301 -19.53 -29.30 13.82
C VAL A 301 -18.37 -28.51 13.20
N ALA A 302 -17.75 -29.03 12.14
CA ALA A 302 -16.62 -28.36 11.47
C ALA A 302 -17.05 -27.05 10.81
N GLU A 303 -18.20 -27.04 10.12
CA GLU A 303 -18.77 -25.83 9.54
C GLU A 303 -19.18 -24.83 10.63
N CYS A 304 -19.76 -25.30 11.74
CA CYS A 304 -20.08 -24.41 12.85
C CYS A 304 -18.85 -23.63 13.35
N TYR A 305 -17.69 -24.28 13.51
CA TYR A 305 -16.46 -23.59 13.95
C TYR A 305 -15.93 -22.58 12.91
N LYS A 306 -15.98 -22.94 11.63
CA LYS A 306 -15.61 -22.04 10.53
C LYS A 306 -16.51 -20.80 10.50
N GLN A 307 -17.82 -21.00 10.59
CA GLN A 307 -18.85 -19.95 10.58
C GLN A 307 -18.69 -18.98 11.75
N ILE A 308 -18.62 -19.47 12.99
CA ILE A 308 -18.46 -18.58 14.15
C ILE A 308 -17.10 -17.89 14.16
N GLY A 309 -16.04 -18.53 13.66
CA GLY A 309 -14.71 -17.95 13.59
C GLY A 309 -14.66 -16.72 12.67
N ASN A 310 -15.43 -16.77 11.58
CA ASN A 310 -15.59 -15.68 10.62
C ASN A 310 -16.69 -14.66 11.01
N SER A 311 -17.57 -14.98 11.96
CA SER A 311 -18.63 -14.07 12.39
C SER A 311 -18.12 -12.86 13.19
N VAL A 312 -18.98 -11.85 13.32
CA VAL A 312 -18.82 -10.68 14.20
C VAL A 312 -19.38 -10.95 15.60
N CYS A 313 -18.96 -10.14 16.58
CA CYS A 313 -19.46 -10.19 17.95
C CYS A 313 -20.73 -9.35 18.10
N ILE A 314 -21.87 -10.00 18.39
CA ILE A 314 -23.20 -9.37 18.31
C ILE A 314 -23.34 -8.12 19.21
N PRO A 315 -22.96 -8.13 20.50
CA PRO A 315 -23.16 -6.96 21.36
C PRO A 315 -22.33 -5.74 20.94
N MET A 316 -21.15 -5.97 20.37
CA MET A 316 -20.31 -4.90 19.84
C MET A 316 -20.98 -4.25 18.63
N ILE A 317 -21.42 -5.06 17.65
CA ILE A 317 -22.10 -4.54 16.46
C ILE A 317 -23.44 -3.89 16.81
N TYR A 318 -24.20 -4.46 17.76
CA TYR A 318 -25.45 -3.88 18.25
C TYR A 318 -25.22 -2.47 18.77
N GLN A 319 -24.17 -2.29 19.59
CA GLN A 319 -23.88 -0.97 20.13
C GLN A 319 -23.45 0.02 19.03
N LEU A 320 -22.70 -0.42 18.02
CA LEU A 320 -22.38 0.42 16.86
C LEU A 320 -23.65 0.85 16.10
N ALA A 321 -24.61 -0.07 15.91
CA ALA A 321 -25.88 0.22 15.25
C ALA A 321 -26.76 1.20 16.04
N VAL A 322 -26.80 1.08 17.37
CA VAL A 322 -27.46 2.04 18.26
C VAL A 322 -26.82 3.43 18.15
N GLN A 323 -25.49 3.51 18.07
CA GLN A 323 -24.77 4.77 17.95
C GLN A 323 -25.02 5.49 16.63
N ILE A 324 -25.29 4.77 15.53
CA ILE A 324 -25.71 5.40 14.26
C ILE A 324 -26.94 6.30 14.46
N ASN A 325 -27.93 5.82 15.23
CA ASN A 325 -29.14 6.57 15.57
C ASN A 325 -28.88 7.67 16.59
N LYS A 326 -28.20 7.36 17.71
CA LYS A 326 -27.90 8.34 18.77
C LYS A 326 -27.07 9.51 18.26
N GLN A 327 -26.17 9.24 17.32
CA GLN A 327 -25.36 10.25 16.68
C GLN A 327 -26.06 10.87 15.47
N ASN A 328 -27.31 10.59 15.12
CA ASN A 328 -28.00 11.22 13.97
C ASN A 328 -27.18 11.14 12.67
N LEU A 329 -26.64 9.97 12.33
CA LEU A 329 -25.81 9.78 11.13
C LEU A 329 -26.62 9.50 9.86
N MET A 330 -27.92 9.24 9.99
CA MET A 330 -28.83 9.03 8.87
C MET A 330 -29.46 10.35 8.44
N ARG A 331 -29.67 10.56 7.13
CA ARG A 331 -30.31 11.77 6.60
C ARG A 331 -31.76 11.91 7.10
N SER A 332 -32.20 13.14 7.39
CA SER A 332 -33.62 13.46 7.60
C SER A 332 -34.36 13.46 6.26
N LYS A 333 -35.57 12.87 6.24
CA LYS A 333 -36.48 12.82 5.07
C LYS A 333 -37.37 14.07 4.95
N GLU A 334 -36.95 15.22 5.48
CA GLU A 334 -37.73 16.45 5.36
C GLU A 334 -37.57 17.08 3.97
N LYS A 335 -38.70 17.53 3.40
CA LYS A 335 -38.76 18.30 2.16
C LYS A 335 -37.75 19.43 2.20
N ILE A 336 -36.87 19.46 1.20
CA ILE A 336 -35.96 20.56 0.93
C ILE A 336 -36.81 21.80 0.59
N TYR A 337 -37.07 22.64 1.59
CA TYR A 337 -37.14 24.09 1.38
C TYR A 337 -35.69 24.58 1.28
N ASN A 338 -35.42 25.39 0.25
CA ASN A 338 -34.14 26.01 -0.04
C ASN A 338 -33.36 26.42 1.22
N HIS A 339 -32.31 25.66 1.54
CA HIS A 339 -31.12 26.13 2.25
C HIS A 339 -29.90 25.34 1.77
N ASN A 340 -28.85 26.11 1.46
CA ASN A 340 -27.66 25.73 0.72
C ASN A 340 -26.79 24.67 1.44
N ILE A 341 -26.78 23.43 0.93
CA ILE A 341 -25.64 22.51 1.06
C ILE A 341 -25.59 21.64 -0.22
N ASN A 342 -24.75 22.01 -1.19
CA ASN A 342 -24.57 21.25 -2.44
C ASN A 342 -23.51 20.15 -2.25
N PHE A 343 -23.95 18.96 -1.84
CA PHE A 343 -23.18 17.73 -2.06
C PHE A 343 -23.47 17.19 -3.46
N TYR A 344 -22.45 17.24 -4.33
CA TYR A 344 -22.44 16.75 -5.70
C TYR A 344 -23.05 15.35 -5.84
N GLN A 345 -24.20 15.27 -6.52
CA GLN A 345 -24.60 14.08 -7.27
C GLN A 345 -24.12 14.24 -8.72
N ARG A 346 -23.41 13.24 -9.24
CA ARG A 346 -23.18 13.07 -10.68
C ARG A 346 -24.17 12.04 -11.21
N LYS A 347 -24.78 12.34 -12.36
CA LYS A 347 -25.16 11.33 -13.36
C LYS A 347 -24.75 11.82 -14.76
N PRO A 348 -24.52 10.89 -15.69
CA PRO A 348 -23.71 11.10 -16.88
C PRO A 348 -24.49 11.95 -17.89
N VAL A 349 -23.80 12.81 -18.65
CA VAL A 349 -24.06 13.11 -20.07
C VAL A 349 -23.14 14.26 -20.51
N GLN A 350 -22.63 14.07 -21.72
CA GLN A 350 -21.95 15.04 -22.55
C GLN A 350 -22.97 16.08 -23.05
N LEU A 351 -22.97 17.32 -22.53
CA LEU A 351 -23.35 18.53 -23.28
C LEU A 351 -23.05 19.81 -22.47
N GLU A 352 -22.51 20.78 -23.18
CA GLU A 352 -21.92 22.05 -22.76
C GLU A 352 -22.94 23.02 -22.13
N ILE A 353 -22.51 23.76 -21.09
CA ILE A 353 -22.70 25.21 -20.81
C ILE A 353 -21.88 25.55 -19.54
N LEU A 354 -21.29 26.75 -19.52
CA LEU A 354 -20.10 27.21 -18.77
C LEU A 354 -20.11 27.17 -17.21
N GLU A 355 -18.89 26.86 -16.68
CA GLU A 355 -18.17 27.38 -15.47
C GLU A 355 -18.81 27.20 -14.07
N VAL A 356 -18.24 26.50 -13.07
CA VAL A 356 -16.84 26.40 -12.61
C VAL A 356 -16.57 24.98 -12.06
N ALA A 357 -15.54 24.31 -12.58
CA ALA A 357 -15.10 22.99 -12.12
C ALA A 357 -14.21 23.12 -10.87
N VAL A 358 -14.55 22.44 -9.76
CA VAL A 358 -13.66 22.34 -8.59
C VAL A 358 -12.45 21.50 -8.97
N MET A 359 -11.30 22.15 -9.05
CA MET A 359 -10.06 21.58 -9.57
C MET A 359 -9.26 20.91 -8.44
N ASN A 360 -8.85 19.65 -8.61
CA ASN A 360 -7.97 18.99 -7.63
C ASN A 360 -6.48 19.36 -7.84
N HIS A 361 -5.60 19.05 -6.88
CA HIS A 361 -4.18 19.42 -6.94
C HIS A 361 -3.45 18.92 -8.20
N LYS A 362 -3.79 17.73 -8.71
CA LYS A 362 -3.23 17.23 -9.98
C LYS A 362 -3.70 18.09 -11.15
N GLN A 363 -5.00 18.34 -11.25
CA GLN A 363 -5.58 19.15 -12.32
C GLN A 363 -5.04 20.58 -12.28
N LYS A 364 -4.90 21.17 -11.09
CA LYS A 364 -4.36 22.53 -10.94
C LYS A 364 -2.88 22.61 -11.30
N LEU A 365 -2.09 21.60 -10.93
CA LEU A 365 -0.70 21.51 -11.35
C LEU A 365 -0.57 21.33 -12.88
N LEU A 366 -1.42 20.51 -13.50
CA LEU A 366 -1.45 20.35 -14.96
C LEU A 366 -1.85 21.66 -15.65
N GLU A 367 -2.90 22.33 -15.17
CA GLU A 367 -3.36 23.63 -15.68
C GLU A 367 -2.20 24.64 -15.68
N ILE A 368 -1.57 24.83 -14.52
CA ILE A 368 -0.43 25.74 -14.38
C ILE A 368 0.72 25.33 -15.28
N TYR A 369 1.03 24.04 -15.39
CA TYR A 369 2.13 23.55 -16.24
C TYR A 369 1.94 23.88 -17.72
N TYR A 370 0.71 23.75 -18.23
CA TYR A 370 0.40 24.07 -19.62
C TYR A 370 0.41 25.58 -19.85
N GLN A 371 -0.19 26.35 -18.95
CA GLN A 371 -0.22 27.82 -18.99
C GLN A 371 1.14 28.47 -18.75
N SER A 372 2.13 27.75 -18.19
CA SER A 372 3.47 28.31 -17.94
C SER A 372 4.29 28.53 -19.21
N SER A 373 3.80 28.15 -20.39
CA SER A 373 4.57 28.18 -21.64
C SER A 373 4.57 29.55 -22.33
N ASP A 374 3.64 30.44 -21.94
CA ASP A 374 3.35 31.70 -22.62
C ASP A 374 3.77 32.95 -21.80
N LEU A 375 4.68 32.78 -20.83
CA LEU A 375 5.14 33.88 -19.99
C LEU A 375 6.27 34.66 -20.68
N GLU A 376 5.90 35.67 -21.46
CA GLU A 376 6.81 36.77 -21.78
C GLU A 376 6.95 37.68 -20.54
N ASN A 377 8.19 38.03 -20.20
CA ASN A 377 8.63 38.82 -19.04
C ASN A 377 7.57 39.75 -18.44
N ASN A 378 7.19 39.53 -17.17
CA ASN A 378 6.20 40.37 -16.49
C ASN A 378 6.75 41.08 -15.24
N ASN A 379 6.80 42.41 -15.33
CA ASN A 379 7.12 43.44 -14.32
C ASN A 379 6.16 43.49 -13.11
N GLN A 380 5.60 42.36 -12.65
CA GLN A 380 4.52 42.34 -11.64
C GLN A 380 4.93 41.72 -10.29
N LEU A 381 6.15 41.21 -10.17
CA LEU A 381 6.70 40.68 -8.91
C LEU A 381 7.93 41.49 -8.51
N PRO A 382 8.20 41.64 -7.20
CA PRO A 382 9.44 42.25 -6.72
C PRO A 382 10.67 41.48 -7.21
N ASP A 383 11.74 42.17 -7.60
CA ASP A 383 13.01 41.58 -8.06
C ASP A 383 13.55 40.47 -7.13
N PRO A 384 13.52 40.62 -5.78
CA PRO A 384 13.99 39.55 -4.89
C PRO A 384 13.23 38.23 -5.04
N ILE A 385 11.92 38.27 -5.30
CA ILE A 385 11.11 37.06 -5.50
C ILE A 385 11.49 36.38 -6.81
N ILE A 386 11.73 37.15 -7.87
CA ILE A 386 12.20 36.61 -9.16
C ILE A 386 13.56 35.93 -8.99
N GLU A 387 14.48 36.52 -8.23
CA GLU A 387 15.77 35.91 -7.91
C GLU A 387 15.61 34.59 -7.13
N TYR A 388 14.72 34.55 -6.12
CA TYR A 388 14.44 33.33 -5.37
C TYR A 388 13.84 32.22 -6.23
N ILE A 389 12.92 32.53 -7.14
CA ILE A 389 12.36 31.56 -8.10
C ILE A 389 13.49 30.97 -8.95
N ASN A 390 14.39 31.82 -9.47
CA ASN A 390 15.56 31.38 -10.25
C ASN A 390 16.48 30.44 -9.44
N VAL A 391 16.75 30.76 -8.18
CA VAL A 391 17.56 29.91 -7.29
C VAL A 391 16.94 28.53 -7.12
N ILE A 392 15.62 28.43 -6.90
CA ILE A 392 14.93 27.14 -6.78
C ILE A 392 14.97 26.39 -8.11
N ALA A 393 14.66 27.05 -9.22
CA ALA A 393 14.62 26.43 -10.55
C ALA A 393 15.98 25.85 -10.97
N GLN A 394 17.08 26.59 -10.81
CA GLN A 394 18.43 26.13 -11.15
C GLN A 394 18.90 24.95 -10.27
N ASN A 395 18.34 24.81 -9.07
CA ASN A 395 18.69 23.75 -8.13
C ASN A 395 17.69 22.58 -8.11
N CYS A 396 16.62 22.60 -8.91
CA CYS A 396 15.52 21.63 -8.84
C CYS A 396 15.99 20.17 -9.01
N SER A 397 16.99 19.91 -9.85
CA SER A 397 17.54 18.55 -10.07
C SER A 397 18.42 18.06 -8.93
N LYS A 398 19.10 18.96 -8.21
CA LYS A 398 19.98 18.65 -7.06
C LYS A 398 19.21 18.60 -5.74
N GLN A 399 18.19 19.45 -5.60
CA GLN A 399 17.36 19.62 -4.40
C GLN A 399 15.90 19.26 -4.68
N LYS A 400 15.70 18.05 -5.22
CA LYS A 400 14.40 17.55 -5.68
C LYS A 400 13.31 17.65 -4.63
N GLY A 401 13.65 17.34 -3.38
CA GLY A 401 12.71 17.43 -2.26
C GLY A 401 12.21 18.85 -2.03
N VAL A 402 13.10 19.85 -2.02
CA VAL A 402 12.77 21.24 -1.68
C VAL A 402 11.78 21.83 -2.67
N TYR A 403 12.05 21.72 -3.98
CA TYR A 403 11.14 22.30 -4.97
C TYR A 403 9.82 21.51 -5.08
N THR A 404 9.85 20.19 -4.88
CA THR A 404 8.63 19.36 -4.85
C THR A 404 7.72 19.77 -3.69
N VAL A 405 8.32 20.00 -2.50
CA VAL A 405 7.61 20.55 -1.34
C VAL A 405 7.04 21.91 -1.68
N LEU A 406 7.84 22.81 -2.25
CA LEU A 406 7.39 24.15 -2.62
C LEU A 406 6.20 24.11 -3.58
N ILE A 407 6.27 23.32 -4.65
CA ILE A 407 5.15 23.17 -5.61
C ILE A 407 3.89 22.68 -4.89
N THR A 408 4.02 21.71 -3.98
CA THR A 408 2.87 21.20 -3.24
C THR A 408 2.21 22.28 -2.38
N LEU A 409 3.02 23.07 -1.66
CA LEU A 409 2.52 24.18 -0.83
C LEU A 409 1.84 25.24 -1.70
N LEU A 410 2.48 25.65 -2.80
CA LEU A 410 1.95 26.66 -3.72
C LEU A 410 0.63 26.21 -4.37
N ILE A 411 0.56 24.97 -4.89
CA ILE A 411 -0.68 24.43 -5.48
C ILE A 411 -1.78 24.37 -4.42
N HIS A 412 -1.45 23.98 -3.20
CA HIS A 412 -2.44 23.96 -2.13
C HIS A 412 -2.94 25.35 -1.76
N LYS A 413 -2.05 26.35 -1.67
CA LYS A 413 -2.42 27.75 -1.40
C LYS A 413 -3.31 28.33 -2.50
N ILE A 414 -3.13 27.94 -3.75
CA ILE A 414 -4.00 28.39 -4.85
C ILE A 414 -5.42 27.80 -4.70
N LEU A 415 -5.52 26.52 -4.31
CA LEU A 415 -6.81 25.85 -4.12
C LEU A 415 -7.50 26.25 -2.81
N GLU A 416 -6.73 26.53 -1.77
CA GLU A 416 -7.19 26.92 -0.44
C GLU A 416 -6.50 28.23 0.00
N PRO A 417 -6.91 29.40 -0.55
CA PRO A 417 -6.22 30.67 -0.30
C PRO A 417 -6.14 31.07 1.18
N THR A 418 -7.10 30.63 1.98
CA THR A 418 -7.17 30.92 3.42
C THR A 418 -6.31 29.99 4.28
N GLN A 419 -5.81 28.88 3.74
CA GLN A 419 -4.95 27.95 4.48
C GLN A 419 -3.54 28.56 4.61
N ASP A 420 -3.03 28.61 5.83
CA ASP A 420 -1.61 28.94 6.07
C ASP A 420 -0.75 27.72 5.77
N ILE A 421 0.03 27.78 4.69
CA ILE A 421 0.81 26.63 4.21
C ILE A 421 2.12 26.42 4.97
N ARG A 422 2.50 27.33 5.88
CA ARG A 422 3.67 27.15 6.74
C ARG A 422 3.46 25.99 7.71
N TYR A 423 2.20 25.76 8.11
CA TYR A 423 1.74 24.67 8.97
C TYR A 423 1.40 23.42 8.15
N HIS A 424 2.41 22.78 7.61
CA HIS A 424 2.29 21.73 6.60
C HIS A 424 2.08 20.30 7.15
N GLN A 425 1.80 20.15 8.44
CA GLN A 425 1.52 18.86 9.10
C GLN A 425 0.23 18.94 9.92
N THR A 426 -0.58 17.89 9.87
CA THR A 426 -1.85 17.79 10.62
C THR A 426 -1.67 17.79 12.14
N SER A 427 -0.45 17.52 12.63
CA SER A 427 -0.11 17.62 14.05
C SER A 427 0.15 19.07 14.50
N MET A 428 0.31 20.02 13.57
CA MET A 428 0.41 21.44 13.88
C MET A 428 -0.99 22.05 13.99
N ALA A 429 -1.18 22.98 14.93
CA ALA A 429 -2.45 23.69 15.04
C ALA A 429 -2.76 24.45 13.75
N GLY A 430 -3.94 24.20 13.16
CA GLY A 430 -4.34 24.76 11.86
C GLY A 430 -3.60 24.18 10.65
N GLY A 431 -2.85 23.09 10.84
CA GLY A 431 -2.04 22.50 9.78
C GLY A 431 -2.77 21.45 8.94
N PHE A 432 -2.22 21.20 7.75
CA PHE A 432 -2.79 20.28 6.75
C PHE A 432 -1.83 19.14 6.42
N SER A 433 -2.27 18.14 5.65
CA SER A 433 -1.46 16.97 5.32
C SER A 433 -0.62 17.16 4.05
N GLY A 434 0.39 18.03 4.09
CA GLY A 434 1.23 18.35 2.92
C GLY A 434 1.90 17.12 2.29
N ARG A 435 2.44 16.21 3.11
CA ARG A 435 3.04 14.95 2.64
C ARG A 435 2.04 14.05 1.89
N THR A 436 0.79 14.02 2.34
CA THR A 436 -0.25 13.20 1.70
C THR A 436 -0.59 13.79 0.34
N ILE A 437 -0.81 15.10 0.26
CA ILE A 437 -1.06 15.82 -1.01
C ILE A 437 0.09 15.58 -2.01
N ASP A 438 1.34 15.65 -1.55
CA ASP A 438 2.48 15.41 -2.43
C ASP A 438 2.55 13.97 -2.95
N THR A 439 2.44 13.01 -2.04
CA THR A 439 2.49 11.57 -2.36
C THR A 439 1.35 11.20 -3.31
N GLN A 440 0.18 11.81 -3.13
CA GLN A 440 -1.02 11.55 -3.89
C GLN A 440 -1.02 12.27 -5.24
N TYR A 441 -0.71 13.56 -5.28
CA TYR A 441 -0.93 14.38 -6.47
C TYR A 441 0.35 14.92 -7.08
N ILE A 442 1.22 15.57 -6.30
CA ILE A 442 2.28 16.42 -6.84
C ILE A 442 3.46 15.60 -7.37
N THR A 443 4.13 14.80 -6.53
CA THR A 443 5.26 13.96 -6.96
C THR A 443 4.92 13.06 -8.17
N PRO A 444 3.76 12.38 -8.21
CA PRO A 444 3.36 11.59 -9.39
C PRO A 444 3.15 12.44 -10.65
N THR A 445 2.50 13.61 -10.53
CA THR A 445 2.24 14.49 -11.67
C THR A 445 3.54 15.09 -12.22
N LEU A 446 4.50 15.46 -11.36
CA LEU A 446 5.82 15.89 -11.79
C LEU A 446 6.55 14.80 -12.60
N LYS A 447 6.42 13.51 -12.23
CA LYS A 447 6.99 12.39 -13.02
C LYS A 447 6.31 12.24 -14.37
N GLU A 448 4.99 12.34 -14.41
CA GLU A 448 4.18 12.27 -15.64
C GLU A 448 4.60 13.37 -16.63
N LEU A 449 4.78 14.59 -16.13
CA LEU A 449 5.26 15.76 -16.88
C LEU A 449 6.76 15.69 -17.22
N GLY A 450 7.48 14.69 -16.72
CA GLY A 450 8.93 14.54 -16.93
C GLY A 450 9.80 15.56 -16.21
N LEU A 451 9.28 16.21 -15.18
CA LEU A 451 10.01 17.13 -14.31
C LEU A 451 10.79 16.38 -13.20
N PRO A 452 11.77 17.01 -12.52
CA PRO A 452 12.70 16.36 -11.59
C PRO A 452 12.14 15.79 -10.27
N ALA A 453 11.27 14.80 -10.27
CA ALA A 453 10.63 14.34 -9.03
C ALA A 453 11.50 13.45 -8.12
N MET A 454 11.10 13.32 -6.84
CA MET A 454 11.60 12.29 -5.92
C MET A 454 10.99 10.91 -6.25
N ALA A 455 11.62 9.82 -5.76
CA ALA A 455 11.13 8.46 -5.99
C ALA A 455 9.75 8.20 -5.36
N GLU A 456 9.46 8.78 -4.19
CA GLU A 456 8.17 8.60 -3.50
C GLU A 456 7.53 9.95 -3.10
N SER A 457 8.23 10.80 -2.34
CA SER A 457 7.74 12.15 -1.95
C SER A 457 8.92 13.10 -1.64
N GLY A 458 8.70 14.41 -1.81
CA GLY A 458 9.62 15.46 -1.38
C GLY A 458 9.86 15.51 0.14
N TRP A 459 8.86 15.10 0.92
CA TRP A 459 8.89 15.07 2.39
C TRP A 459 9.69 13.92 3.00
N LEU A 460 10.13 12.93 2.21
CA LEU A 460 10.98 11.83 2.70
C LEU A 460 12.43 12.26 2.96
N THR A 461 12.74 13.53 2.78
CA THR A 461 14.03 14.09 3.19
C THR A 461 13.96 14.49 4.65
N ARG A 462 14.90 14.01 5.47
CA ARG A 462 14.97 14.34 6.93
C ARG A 462 14.93 15.84 7.22
N SER A 463 15.32 16.66 6.24
CA SER A 463 15.35 18.12 6.29
C SER A 463 13.98 18.80 6.18
N LEU A 464 13.01 18.15 5.54
CA LEU A 464 11.71 18.74 5.20
C LEU A 464 10.56 18.11 6.02
N GLU A 465 10.74 16.93 6.61
CA GLU A 465 9.74 16.27 7.47
C GLU A 465 9.70 16.79 8.93
N GLN A 466 10.50 17.81 9.26
CA GLN A 466 10.65 18.26 10.65
C GLN A 466 9.37 18.93 11.17
N PRO A 467 9.02 18.75 12.46
CA PRO A 467 7.79 19.27 13.05
C PRO A 467 7.89 20.78 13.39
N TYR A 468 8.49 21.58 12.51
CA TYR A 468 8.60 23.03 12.65
C TYR A 468 7.89 23.71 11.48
N PRO A 469 7.12 24.80 11.70
CA PRO A 469 6.48 25.52 10.61
C PRO A 469 7.52 26.20 9.71
N TYR A 470 7.26 26.29 8.41
CA TYR A 470 8.16 26.91 7.42
C TYR A 470 8.11 28.45 7.46
N THR A 471 8.32 29.03 8.64
CA THR A 471 8.50 30.48 8.81
C THR A 471 9.93 30.90 8.44
N LEU A 472 10.19 32.21 8.32
CA LEU A 472 11.56 32.73 8.16
C LEU A 472 12.54 32.30 9.28
N LYS A 473 12.02 31.88 10.43
CA LYS A 473 12.80 31.35 11.58
C LYS A 473 12.95 29.82 11.56
N TYR A 474 12.62 29.13 10.46
CA TYR A 474 12.67 27.67 10.38
C TYR A 474 14.05 27.10 10.71
N GLU A 475 14.13 26.31 11.78
CA GLU A 475 15.39 25.73 12.28
C GLU A 475 15.83 24.47 11.52
N GLY A 476 14.94 23.87 10.73
CA GLY A 476 15.24 22.65 9.98
C GLY A 476 16.36 22.83 8.95
N LYS A 477 17.11 21.75 8.73
CA LYS A 477 18.36 21.77 7.96
C LYS A 477 18.11 21.62 6.45
N ILE A 478 18.07 22.70 5.69
CA ILE A 478 18.24 22.67 4.23
C ILE A 478 19.69 23.05 3.92
N ASN A 479 20.48 22.10 3.38
CA ASN A 479 21.95 22.21 3.29
C ASN A 479 22.45 23.42 2.47
N ASN A 480 21.75 23.76 1.38
CA ASN A 480 22.11 24.91 0.56
C ASN A 480 21.41 26.16 1.15
N LYS A 481 22.19 27.08 1.72
CA LYS A 481 21.68 28.30 2.37
C LYS A 481 20.89 29.21 1.42
N SER A 482 21.36 29.38 0.19
CA SER A 482 20.66 30.17 -0.83
C SER A 482 19.30 29.55 -1.17
N VAL A 483 19.25 28.22 -1.36
CA VAL A 483 17.99 27.49 -1.58
C VAL A 483 17.06 27.53 -0.36
N LYS A 484 17.60 27.45 0.87
CA LYS A 484 16.82 27.58 2.10
C LYS A 484 16.14 28.94 2.18
N ASN A 485 16.90 30.01 1.97
CA ASN A 485 16.40 31.37 2.01
C ASN A 485 15.32 31.58 0.94
N ALA A 486 15.60 31.20 -0.31
CA ALA A 486 14.64 31.28 -1.40
C ALA A 486 13.33 30.52 -1.10
N PHE A 487 13.44 29.29 -0.59
CA PHE A 487 12.28 28.45 -0.24
C PHE A 487 11.39 29.11 0.82
N LEU A 488 11.98 29.59 1.92
CA LEU A 488 11.24 30.21 3.01
C LEU A 488 10.66 31.57 2.61
N SER A 489 11.42 32.39 1.88
CA SER A 489 10.97 33.71 1.42
C SER A 489 9.82 33.63 0.42
N ILE A 490 9.80 32.62 -0.46
CA ILE A 490 8.66 32.41 -1.37
C ILE A 490 7.41 32.02 -0.58
N ILE A 491 7.53 31.10 0.39
CA ILE A 491 6.39 30.68 1.23
C ILE A 491 5.84 31.87 2.03
N ASP A 492 6.71 32.66 2.65
CA ASP A 492 6.31 33.81 3.44
C ASP A 492 5.59 34.86 2.58
N PHE A 493 6.12 35.13 1.38
CA PHE A 493 5.52 36.08 0.44
C PHE A 493 4.10 35.66 -0.02
N VAL A 494 3.87 34.38 -0.35
CA VAL A 494 2.54 33.92 -0.81
C VAL A 494 1.52 33.82 0.32
N GLU A 495 1.97 33.78 1.57
CA GLU A 495 1.07 33.90 2.72
C GLU A 495 0.53 35.33 2.89
N GLU A 496 1.36 36.34 2.63
CA GLU A 496 0.95 37.74 2.63
C GLU A 496 0.21 38.16 1.34
N HIS A 497 0.51 37.49 0.22
CA HIS A 497 -0.06 37.78 -1.10
C HIS A 497 -0.62 36.53 -1.81
N PRO A 498 -1.72 35.92 -1.31
CA PRO A 498 -2.30 34.71 -1.90
C PRO A 498 -2.68 34.87 -3.38
N ASP A 499 -3.07 36.07 -3.82
CA ASP A 499 -3.43 36.42 -5.19
C ASP A 499 -2.24 36.28 -6.19
N LYS A 500 -1.00 36.39 -5.69
CA LYS A 500 0.21 36.24 -6.51
C LYS A 500 0.72 34.81 -6.61
N THR A 501 0.16 33.88 -5.84
CA THR A 501 0.64 32.49 -5.76
C THR A 501 0.61 31.78 -7.12
N GLU A 502 -0.46 31.99 -7.91
CA GLU A 502 -0.58 31.34 -9.21
C GLU A 502 0.49 31.83 -10.20
N LEU A 503 0.74 33.15 -10.25
CA LEU A 503 1.78 33.74 -11.09
C LEU A 503 3.18 33.22 -10.71
N ILE A 504 3.49 33.18 -9.40
CA ILE A 504 4.76 32.63 -8.88
C ILE A 504 4.92 31.18 -9.29
N THR A 505 3.86 30.38 -9.18
CA THR A 505 3.89 28.96 -9.53
C THR A 505 4.10 28.76 -11.04
N LYS A 506 3.44 29.56 -11.87
CA LYS A 506 3.63 29.59 -13.34
C LYS A 506 5.08 29.92 -13.70
N LEU A 507 5.65 30.99 -13.14
CA LEU A 507 7.04 31.39 -13.38
C LEU A 507 8.05 30.32 -12.91
N LEU A 508 7.82 29.73 -11.74
CA LEU A 508 8.66 28.65 -11.22
C LEU A 508 8.66 27.44 -12.16
N ILE A 509 7.49 26.99 -12.63
CA ILE A 509 7.40 25.86 -13.57
C ILE A 509 8.06 26.19 -14.91
N TYR A 510 7.86 27.41 -15.44
CA TYR A 510 8.53 27.87 -16.64
C TYR A 510 10.07 27.76 -16.51
N GLN A 511 10.64 28.34 -15.45
CA GLN A 511 12.09 28.30 -15.25
C GLN A 511 12.62 26.87 -15.02
N ILE A 512 11.85 25.99 -14.36
CA ILE A 512 12.19 24.57 -14.25
C ILE A 512 12.19 23.88 -15.63
N LYS A 513 11.24 24.18 -16.50
CA LYS A 513 11.20 23.67 -17.89
C LYS A 513 12.47 24.10 -18.64
N GLN A 514 12.87 25.37 -18.54
CA GLN A 514 14.11 25.86 -19.15
C GLN A 514 15.35 25.17 -18.56
N ALA A 515 15.42 25.05 -17.24
CA ALA A 515 16.54 24.39 -16.55
C ALA A 515 16.63 22.87 -16.81
N THR A 516 15.54 22.22 -17.23
CA THR A 516 15.52 20.79 -17.57
C THR A 516 15.79 20.52 -19.05
N GLN A 517 15.43 21.45 -19.94
CA GLN A 517 15.73 21.36 -21.37
C GLN A 517 17.23 21.47 -21.67
N SER A 518 18.00 22.21 -20.88
CA SER A 518 19.47 22.33 -21.01
C SER A 518 20.24 21.00 -20.85
N ASN A 519 19.59 19.92 -20.38
CA ASN A 519 20.16 18.57 -20.29
C ASN A 519 19.88 17.67 -21.52
N ARG A 520 19.15 18.14 -22.53
CA ARG A 520 18.91 17.41 -23.79
C ARG A 520 20.02 17.70 -24.79
N ILE A 521 21.07 16.88 -24.77
CA ILE A 521 22.14 16.90 -25.76
C ILE A 521 21.80 15.87 -26.84
N ALA A 522 21.66 16.32 -28.09
CA ALA A 522 21.48 15.43 -29.22
C ALA A 522 22.75 14.61 -29.45
N ILE A 523 22.59 13.31 -29.72
CA ILE A 523 23.74 12.43 -29.97
C ILE A 523 24.07 12.41 -31.47
N VAL A 524 25.36 12.58 -31.79
CA VAL A 524 25.87 12.56 -33.17
C VAL A 524 25.63 11.17 -33.77
N LYS A 525 25.12 11.12 -35.00
CA LYS A 525 24.98 9.87 -35.75
C LYS A 525 26.28 9.61 -36.50
N LEU A 526 26.79 8.38 -36.41
CA LEU A 526 28.00 7.98 -37.14
C LEU A 526 27.74 8.01 -38.64
N ALA A 527 28.67 8.57 -39.41
CA ALA A 527 28.59 8.63 -40.86
C ALA A 527 28.81 7.26 -41.54
N ASN A 528 29.68 6.41 -40.98
CA ASN A 528 30.02 5.09 -41.51
C ASN A 528 29.95 4.00 -40.43
N PRO A 529 28.76 3.68 -39.89
CA PRO A 529 28.62 2.70 -38.82
C PRO A 529 29.11 1.30 -39.23
N GLU A 530 29.01 0.95 -40.52
CA GLU A 530 29.32 -0.38 -41.07
C GLU A 530 30.77 -0.87 -40.91
N LYS A 531 31.68 0.02 -40.49
CA LYS A 531 33.09 -0.31 -40.23
C LYS A 531 33.36 -0.72 -38.77
N LEU A 532 32.35 -0.69 -37.90
CA LEU A 532 32.52 -0.98 -36.48
C LEU A 532 32.68 -2.47 -36.20
N ASN A 533 33.77 -2.83 -35.51
CA ASN A 533 33.95 -4.16 -34.96
C ASN A 533 33.68 -4.20 -33.44
N ILE A 534 33.54 -5.41 -32.89
CA ILE A 534 33.24 -5.64 -31.47
C ILE A 534 34.29 -4.99 -30.55
N ILE A 535 35.58 -5.01 -30.93
CA ILE A 535 36.66 -4.46 -30.12
C ILE A 535 36.52 -2.94 -30.03
N THR A 536 36.28 -2.28 -31.16
CA THR A 536 36.05 -0.83 -31.21
C THR A 536 34.88 -0.44 -30.32
N VAL A 537 33.73 -1.12 -30.43
CA VAL A 537 32.55 -0.82 -29.61
C VAL A 537 32.81 -1.01 -28.12
N ILE A 538 33.50 -2.08 -27.74
CA ILE A 538 33.86 -2.31 -26.34
C ILE A 538 34.77 -1.20 -25.81
N ASN A 539 35.76 -0.76 -26.58
CA ASN A 539 36.65 0.34 -26.19
C ASN A 539 35.87 1.65 -26.01
N CYS A 540 34.90 1.94 -26.88
CA CYS A 540 34.02 3.10 -26.75
C CYS A 540 33.18 3.05 -25.46
N LEU A 541 32.54 1.91 -25.20
CA LEU A 541 31.75 1.72 -23.97
C LEU A 541 32.62 1.83 -22.72
N ASP A 542 33.79 1.19 -22.71
CA ASP A 542 34.70 1.23 -21.57
C ASP A 542 35.22 2.64 -21.31
N THR A 543 35.59 3.39 -22.36
CA THR A 543 35.95 4.81 -22.26
C THR A 543 34.79 5.64 -21.73
N HIS A 544 33.56 5.34 -22.16
CA HIS A 544 32.38 6.05 -21.71
C HIS A 544 32.06 5.78 -20.24
N PHE A 545 32.22 4.54 -19.77
CA PHE A 545 31.95 4.16 -18.39
C PHE A 545 33.04 4.67 -17.43
N SER A 546 34.31 4.55 -17.82
CA SER A 546 35.48 4.84 -16.98
C SER A 546 35.82 6.33 -16.87
N TYR A 547 35.20 7.18 -17.68
CA TYR A 547 35.41 8.63 -17.61
C TYR A 547 35.03 9.21 -16.24
N ASN A 548 35.87 10.11 -15.71
CA ASN A 548 35.66 10.73 -14.41
C ASN A 548 34.68 11.92 -14.50
N TYR A 549 33.38 11.64 -14.49
CA TYR A 549 32.34 12.65 -14.72
C TYR A 549 32.20 13.74 -13.66
N LYS A 550 32.89 13.65 -12.50
CA LYS A 550 32.70 14.54 -11.31
C LYS A 550 31.24 14.81 -10.92
N THR A 551 30.31 14.02 -11.44
CA THR A 551 28.86 14.19 -11.37
C THR A 551 28.20 12.83 -11.19
N PHE A 552 26.97 12.81 -10.68
CA PHE A 552 26.22 11.58 -10.44
C PHE A 552 25.54 11.09 -11.73
N GLY A 553 25.27 9.78 -11.82
CA GLY A 553 24.52 9.16 -12.92
C GLY A 553 25.33 8.24 -13.82
N ALA A 554 26.67 8.33 -13.79
CA ALA A 554 27.55 7.48 -14.61
C ALA A 554 27.36 5.97 -14.38
N SER A 555 26.95 5.55 -13.17
CA SER A 555 26.65 4.14 -12.86
C SER A 555 25.48 3.55 -13.67
N LYS A 556 24.69 4.40 -14.35
CA LYS A 556 23.59 4.00 -15.23
C LYS A 556 24.05 3.63 -16.64
N LEU A 557 25.22 4.12 -17.07
CA LEU A 557 25.74 3.87 -18.42
C LEU A 557 25.87 2.38 -18.75
N PRO A 558 26.45 1.52 -17.87
CA PRO A 558 26.49 0.08 -18.12
C PRO A 558 25.09 -0.54 -18.20
N VAL A 559 24.11 -0.04 -17.44
CA VAL A 559 22.75 -0.57 -17.51
C VAL A 559 22.08 -0.23 -18.82
N ILE A 560 22.26 0.99 -19.32
CA ILE A 560 21.78 1.38 -20.64
C ILE A 560 22.41 0.51 -21.73
N ALA A 561 23.71 0.21 -21.63
CA ALA A 561 24.38 -0.70 -22.56
C ALA A 561 23.82 -2.13 -22.49
N PHE A 562 23.62 -2.68 -21.30
CA PHE A 562 22.99 -4.00 -21.18
C PHE A 562 21.54 -3.99 -21.68
N TYR A 563 20.79 -2.92 -21.44
CA TYR A 563 19.42 -2.81 -21.95
C TYR A 563 19.42 -2.78 -23.48
N ALA A 564 20.31 -1.99 -24.10
CA ALA A 564 20.47 -1.92 -25.55
C ALA A 564 20.81 -3.28 -26.16
N ILE A 565 21.73 -4.05 -25.56
CA ILE A 565 22.08 -5.37 -26.09
C ILE A 565 20.93 -6.38 -25.89
N TYR A 566 20.19 -6.33 -24.78
CA TYR A 566 19.02 -7.19 -24.58
C TYR A 566 17.88 -6.87 -25.57
N GLN A 567 17.75 -5.61 -26.03
CA GLN A 567 16.82 -5.27 -27.12
C GLN A 567 17.16 -5.96 -28.44
N ARG A 568 18.42 -6.36 -28.65
CA ARG A 568 18.87 -7.14 -29.82
C ARG A 568 18.78 -8.64 -29.56
N LEU A 569 19.32 -9.10 -28.42
CA LEU A 569 19.32 -10.51 -28.04
C LEU A 569 17.91 -11.12 -28.05
N ILE A 570 16.89 -10.37 -27.61
CA ILE A 570 15.50 -10.86 -27.59
C ILE A 570 14.94 -11.07 -29.01
N GLN A 571 15.43 -10.31 -29.99
CA GLN A 571 15.00 -10.41 -31.37
C GLN A 571 15.76 -11.52 -32.13
N GLU A 572 17.02 -11.77 -31.77
CA GLU A 572 17.95 -12.54 -32.60
C GLU A 572 18.31 -13.93 -32.02
N VAL A 573 18.17 -14.13 -30.71
CA VAL A 573 18.58 -15.39 -30.07
C VAL A 573 17.36 -16.25 -29.77
N GLU A 574 17.32 -17.47 -30.33
CA GLU A 574 16.19 -18.41 -30.22
C GLU A 574 15.72 -18.65 -28.78
N ARG A 575 16.63 -18.61 -27.80
CA ARG A 575 16.30 -18.78 -26.37
C ARG A 575 15.31 -17.74 -25.84
N TYR A 576 15.20 -16.59 -26.51
CA TYR A 576 14.31 -15.48 -26.15
C TYR A 576 13.09 -15.36 -27.05
N LYS A 577 12.83 -16.35 -27.90
CA LYS A 577 11.61 -16.39 -28.70
C LYS A 577 10.38 -16.26 -27.78
N GLU A 578 9.47 -15.36 -28.15
CA GLU A 578 8.28 -14.99 -27.37
C GLU A 578 8.56 -14.36 -25.98
N CYS A 579 9.79 -13.92 -25.70
CA CYS A 579 10.11 -13.15 -24.51
C CYS A 579 9.86 -11.65 -24.70
N ILE A 580 9.55 -10.96 -23.61
CA ILE A 580 9.28 -9.52 -23.56
C ILE A 580 10.31 -8.86 -22.64
N LEU A 581 11.05 -7.89 -23.18
CA LEU A 581 11.90 -7.00 -22.37
C LEU A 581 11.02 -5.98 -21.66
N LYS A 582 11.17 -5.85 -20.34
CA LYS A 582 10.47 -4.79 -19.61
C LYS A 582 11.21 -3.46 -19.74
N ASP A 583 10.47 -2.37 -19.96
CA ASP A 583 11.01 -1.01 -20.02
C ASP A 583 11.95 -0.67 -18.86
N LEU A 584 13.03 0.04 -19.18
CA LEU A 584 14.03 0.47 -18.22
C LEU A 584 13.42 1.43 -17.17
N GLY A 585 13.64 1.13 -15.88
CA GLY A 585 13.15 1.95 -14.77
C GLY A 585 14.06 3.11 -14.38
N SER A 586 13.62 3.94 -13.43
CA SER A 586 14.46 4.98 -12.80
C SER A 586 15.56 4.35 -11.93
N HIS A 587 16.81 4.79 -12.09
CA HIS A 587 18.00 4.18 -11.47
C HIS A 587 18.35 4.74 -10.08
N THR A 588 17.52 5.63 -9.54
CA THR A 588 17.83 6.41 -8.31
C THR A 588 17.39 5.76 -7.00
N ALA A 589 16.89 4.52 -7.00
CA ALA A 589 16.55 3.81 -5.78
C ALA A 589 17.79 3.14 -5.16
N SER A 590 18.04 3.37 -3.87
CA SER A 590 19.08 2.64 -3.13
C SER A 590 18.84 1.12 -3.20
N ASP A 591 19.89 0.32 -3.27
CA ASP A 591 19.80 -1.15 -3.36
C ASP A 591 19.03 -1.80 -2.18
N ARG A 592 18.90 -1.11 -1.04
CA ARG A 592 18.09 -1.57 0.11
C ARG A 592 16.58 -1.31 -0.05
N THR A 593 16.18 -0.47 -1.00
CA THR A 593 14.80 -0.02 -1.22
C THR A 593 14.24 -0.38 -2.60
N SER A 594 15.02 -1.01 -3.49
CA SER A 594 14.53 -1.39 -4.82
C SER A 594 13.49 -2.50 -4.73
N LYS A 595 12.22 -2.14 -4.94
CA LYS A 595 11.06 -3.06 -5.04
C LYS A 595 11.07 -3.84 -6.37
N THR A 596 12.23 -4.06 -7.00
CA THR A 596 12.36 -4.68 -8.33
C THR A 596 13.12 -6.00 -8.26
N ALA A 597 12.90 -6.88 -9.24
CA ALA A 597 13.62 -8.15 -9.36
C ALA A 597 15.07 -7.99 -9.84
N GLY A 598 15.38 -6.89 -10.52
CA GLY A 598 16.69 -6.54 -11.08
C GLY A 598 16.58 -5.21 -11.84
N ASP A 599 17.71 -4.71 -12.33
CA ASP A 599 17.79 -3.52 -13.18
C ASP A 599 17.11 -3.77 -14.54
N ILE A 600 17.34 -4.96 -15.12
CA ILE A 600 16.70 -5.41 -16.36
C ILE A 600 15.93 -6.69 -16.09
N LYS A 601 14.73 -6.83 -16.68
CA LYS A 601 13.83 -7.96 -16.48
C LYS A 601 13.27 -8.45 -17.80
N ILE A 602 13.24 -9.78 -17.97
CA ILE A 602 12.74 -10.46 -19.15
C ILE A 602 11.61 -11.40 -18.73
N PHE A 603 10.48 -11.30 -19.42
CA PHE A 603 9.28 -12.09 -19.16
C PHE A 603 8.97 -13.00 -20.33
N ASP A 604 8.31 -14.13 -20.08
CA ASP A 604 7.72 -14.94 -21.15
C ASP A 604 6.35 -14.37 -21.58
N LYS A 605 5.74 -15.00 -22.61
CA LYS A 605 4.38 -14.68 -23.08
C LYS A 605 3.29 -14.77 -22.01
N SER A 606 3.51 -15.58 -20.98
CA SER A 606 2.58 -15.74 -19.84
C SER A 606 2.82 -14.69 -18.75
N LYS A 607 3.69 -13.70 -19.01
CA LYS A 607 4.10 -12.64 -18.08
C LYS A 607 4.82 -13.18 -16.84
N LYS A 608 5.42 -14.38 -16.91
CA LYS A 608 6.28 -14.93 -15.85
C LYS A 608 7.70 -14.40 -16.02
N LEU A 609 8.34 -14.02 -14.92
CA LEU A 609 9.72 -13.55 -14.94
C LEU A 609 10.68 -14.72 -15.25
N ILE A 610 11.45 -14.60 -16.33
CA ILE A 610 12.43 -15.61 -16.75
C ILE A 610 13.83 -15.22 -16.31
N GLU A 611 14.26 -14.00 -16.61
CA GLU A 611 15.59 -13.51 -16.26
C GLU A 611 15.53 -12.15 -15.58
N ALA A 612 16.34 -12.00 -14.53
CA ALA A 612 16.59 -10.73 -13.87
C ALA A 612 18.09 -10.43 -13.90
N ILE A 613 18.47 -9.21 -14.23
CA ILE A 613 19.86 -8.77 -14.36
C ILE A 613 20.10 -7.62 -13.39
N GLU A 614 21.12 -7.75 -12.56
CA GLU A 614 21.63 -6.73 -11.66
C GLU A 614 23.02 -6.29 -12.11
N ILE A 615 23.28 -4.99 -12.20
CA ILE A 615 24.53 -4.44 -12.70
C ILE A 615 25.11 -3.50 -11.64
N LYS A 616 26.33 -3.77 -11.20
CA LYS A 616 27.06 -2.97 -10.21
C LYS A 616 28.30 -2.34 -10.81
N TYR A 617 28.27 -1.02 -10.94
CA TYR A 617 29.42 -0.25 -11.37
C TYR A 617 30.23 0.24 -10.16
N GLY A 618 31.54 0.04 -10.20
CA GLY A 618 32.49 0.44 -9.15
C GLY A 618 32.39 -0.34 -7.84
N LYS A 619 31.70 -1.50 -7.81
CA LYS A 619 31.54 -2.33 -6.62
C LYS A 619 31.85 -3.79 -6.92
N PRO A 620 32.70 -4.47 -6.13
CA PRO A 620 32.98 -5.89 -6.28
C PRO A 620 31.74 -6.74 -5.99
N ILE A 621 31.70 -7.94 -6.57
CA ILE A 621 30.69 -8.93 -6.20
C ILE A 621 31.09 -9.55 -4.86
N SER A 622 30.34 -9.22 -3.81
CA SER A 622 30.51 -9.77 -2.46
C SER A 622 29.46 -10.82 -2.14
N LEU A 623 29.72 -11.65 -1.12
CA LEU A 623 28.74 -12.61 -0.61
C LEU A 623 27.41 -11.93 -0.25
N GLN A 624 27.46 -10.73 0.35
CA GLN A 624 26.26 -9.99 0.71
C GLN A 624 25.40 -9.63 -0.51
N LEU A 625 26.01 -9.35 -1.66
CA LEU A 625 25.27 -9.05 -2.88
C LEU A 625 24.53 -10.31 -3.37
N VAL A 626 25.17 -11.47 -3.31
CA VAL A 626 24.53 -12.76 -3.65
C VAL A 626 23.39 -13.10 -2.69
N LEU A 627 23.55 -12.84 -1.38
CA LEU A 627 22.48 -12.99 -0.40
C LEU A 627 21.30 -12.04 -0.68
N ASN A 628 21.57 -10.79 -1.06
CA ASN A 628 20.51 -9.86 -1.48
C ASN A 628 19.80 -10.34 -2.76
N ALA A 629 20.54 -10.93 -3.70
CA ALA A 629 19.95 -11.56 -4.89
C ALA A 629 19.07 -12.75 -4.51
N LYS A 630 19.47 -13.58 -3.54
CA LYS A 630 18.66 -14.68 -3.01
C LYS A 630 17.30 -14.21 -2.49
N ASP A 631 17.26 -13.11 -1.74
CA ASP A 631 16.00 -12.53 -1.26
C ASP A 631 15.08 -12.11 -2.43
N LYS A 632 15.67 -11.54 -3.49
CA LYS A 632 14.92 -11.21 -4.72
C LYS A 632 14.46 -12.47 -5.47
N ILE A 633 15.30 -13.51 -5.54
CA ILE A 633 14.97 -14.79 -6.18
C ILE A 633 13.80 -15.46 -5.45
N LEU A 634 13.81 -15.48 -4.12
CA LEU A 634 12.72 -16.01 -3.31
C LEU A 634 11.41 -15.27 -3.56
N LYS A 635 11.49 -13.96 -3.78
CA LYS A 635 10.32 -13.10 -3.98
C LYS A 635 9.74 -13.17 -5.38
N TYR A 636 10.58 -13.20 -6.42
CA TYR A 636 10.15 -13.06 -7.82
C TYR A 636 10.31 -14.34 -8.65
N SER A 637 10.96 -15.36 -8.10
CA SER A 637 11.15 -16.68 -8.71
C SER A 637 11.60 -16.68 -10.17
N PRO A 638 12.67 -15.92 -10.54
CA PRO A 638 13.21 -15.97 -11.90
C PRO A 638 13.86 -17.34 -12.16
N ARG A 639 13.93 -17.74 -13.43
CA ARG A 639 14.68 -18.92 -13.86
C ARG A 639 16.19 -18.69 -13.80
N ARG A 640 16.63 -17.50 -14.20
CA ARG A 640 18.04 -17.06 -14.11
C ARG A 640 18.18 -15.71 -13.46
N TYR A 641 19.22 -15.54 -12.65
CA TYR A 641 19.58 -14.29 -12.03
C TYR A 641 21.02 -13.94 -12.38
N TYR A 642 21.23 -12.78 -13.00
CA TYR A 642 22.55 -12.31 -13.41
C TYR A 642 23.03 -11.20 -12.48
N ILE A 643 24.30 -11.27 -12.10
CA ILE A 643 25.01 -10.22 -11.38
C ILE A 643 26.25 -9.85 -12.19
N PHE A 644 26.27 -8.65 -12.73
CA PHE A 644 27.40 -8.13 -13.49
C PHE A 644 28.09 -7.00 -12.75
N SER A 645 29.41 -6.99 -12.75
CA SER A 645 30.21 -6.01 -12.04
C SER A 645 31.37 -5.47 -12.85
N SER A 646 31.77 -4.21 -12.64
CA SER A 646 33.02 -3.67 -13.20
C SER A 646 34.26 -4.01 -12.37
N VAL A 647 34.08 -4.62 -11.19
CA VAL A 647 35.15 -5.03 -10.27
C VAL A 647 35.04 -6.53 -10.01
N ASP A 648 36.16 -7.23 -10.09
CA ASP A 648 36.23 -8.68 -9.90
C ASP A 648 35.86 -9.11 -8.47
N ILE A 649 35.56 -10.40 -8.31
CA ILE A 649 35.30 -11.03 -7.02
C ILE A 649 36.61 -11.02 -6.20
N TYR A 650 36.53 -10.66 -4.93
CA TYR A 650 37.66 -10.84 -4.02
C TYR A 650 37.95 -12.33 -3.82
N LYS A 651 39.23 -12.73 -3.98
CA LYS A 651 39.65 -14.15 -3.88
C LYS A 651 39.15 -14.86 -2.61
N GLU A 652 39.09 -14.14 -1.50
CA GLU A 652 38.61 -14.63 -0.20
C GLU A 652 37.11 -14.98 -0.14
N ASP A 653 36.31 -14.39 -1.03
CA ASP A 653 34.86 -14.59 -1.10
C ASP A 653 34.44 -15.56 -2.22
N GLU A 654 35.35 -15.91 -3.13
CA GLU A 654 35.05 -16.73 -4.32
C GLU A 654 34.43 -18.09 -3.96
N ILE A 655 35.03 -18.82 -3.00
CA ILE A 655 34.53 -20.11 -2.54
C ILE A 655 33.15 -19.97 -1.89
N LYS A 656 32.96 -18.93 -1.06
CA LYS A 656 31.68 -18.69 -0.35
C LYS A 656 30.57 -18.35 -1.33
N ILE A 657 30.86 -17.49 -2.30
CA ILE A 657 29.94 -17.09 -3.37
C ILE A 657 29.54 -18.32 -4.18
N LYS A 658 30.50 -19.15 -4.59
CA LYS A 658 30.23 -20.38 -5.35
C LYS A 658 29.32 -21.33 -4.57
N ASN A 659 29.62 -21.57 -3.29
CA ASN A 659 28.80 -22.42 -2.43
C ASN A 659 27.36 -21.90 -2.29
N GLU A 660 27.18 -20.58 -2.13
CA GLU A 660 25.85 -20.00 -2.02
C GLU A 660 25.07 -20.07 -3.34
N ILE A 661 25.74 -19.86 -4.49
CA ILE A 661 25.12 -20.02 -5.82
C ILE A 661 24.63 -21.46 -6.02
N GLU A 662 25.45 -22.46 -5.66
CA GLU A 662 25.06 -23.86 -5.73
C GLU A 662 23.85 -24.17 -4.82
N LEU A 663 23.83 -23.57 -3.62
CA LEU A 663 22.72 -23.72 -2.68
C LEU A 663 21.43 -23.12 -3.23
N ILE A 664 21.49 -21.95 -3.87
CA ILE A 664 20.33 -21.30 -4.51
C ILE A 664 19.80 -22.17 -5.64
N ALA A 665 20.68 -22.72 -6.49
CA ALA A 665 20.28 -23.59 -7.58
C ALA A 665 19.57 -24.86 -7.06
N ARG A 666 20.13 -25.51 -6.04
CA ARG A 666 19.56 -26.74 -5.44
C ARG A 666 18.23 -26.49 -4.73
N ASN A 667 18.13 -25.41 -3.95
CA ASN A 667 16.96 -25.19 -3.09
C ASN A 667 15.85 -24.40 -3.76
N HIS A 668 16.17 -23.59 -4.78
CA HIS A 668 15.23 -22.64 -5.38
C HIS A 668 15.11 -22.76 -6.91
N GLY A 669 15.86 -23.68 -7.53
CA GLY A 669 15.76 -23.95 -8.97
C GLY A 669 16.17 -22.78 -9.87
N CYS A 670 16.83 -21.75 -9.32
CA CYS A 670 17.27 -20.57 -10.04
C CYS A 670 18.77 -20.65 -10.34
N GLN A 671 19.15 -20.46 -11.60
CA GLN A 671 20.56 -20.39 -12.00
C GLN A 671 21.09 -18.97 -11.72
N VAL A 672 22.07 -18.82 -10.83
CA VAL A 672 22.74 -17.54 -10.59
C VAL A 672 24.02 -17.48 -11.40
N ILE A 673 24.19 -16.42 -12.20
CA ILE A 673 25.37 -16.18 -13.04
C ILE A 673 26.04 -14.89 -12.61
N VAL A 674 27.33 -14.97 -12.33
CA VAL A 674 28.16 -13.84 -11.89
C VAL A 674 29.28 -13.63 -12.91
N ASN A 675 29.46 -12.40 -13.41
CA ASN A 675 30.51 -12.10 -14.39
C ASN A 675 30.89 -10.61 -14.42
N GLY A 676 31.96 -10.28 -15.16
CA GLY A 676 32.36 -8.89 -15.43
C GLY A 676 31.47 -8.20 -16.48
N ILE A 677 31.28 -6.88 -16.37
CA ILE A 677 30.51 -6.05 -17.30
C ILE A 677 31.08 -6.15 -18.72
N ILE A 678 32.36 -5.79 -18.91
CA ILE A 678 33.01 -5.75 -20.22
C ILE A 678 33.12 -7.14 -20.87
N PRO A 679 33.59 -8.19 -20.18
CA PRO A 679 33.62 -9.55 -20.74
C PRO A 679 32.24 -10.04 -21.20
N THR A 680 31.19 -9.72 -20.43
CA THR A 680 29.82 -10.13 -20.78
C THR A 680 29.27 -9.37 -21.97
N LEU A 681 29.46 -8.05 -22.04
CA LEU A 681 29.06 -7.26 -23.21
C LEU A 681 29.79 -7.76 -24.47
N LYS A 682 31.09 -8.04 -24.37
CA LYS A 682 31.87 -8.60 -25.48
C LYS A 682 31.34 -9.95 -25.93
N TYR A 683 30.92 -10.81 -25.00
CA TYR A 683 30.29 -12.09 -25.32
C TYR A 683 28.92 -11.90 -26.00
N TYR A 684 28.06 -11.02 -25.48
CA TYR A 684 26.73 -10.77 -26.04
C TYR A 684 26.77 -10.11 -27.42
N LEU A 685 27.74 -9.22 -27.67
CA LEU A 685 27.94 -8.64 -29.00
C LEU A 685 28.30 -9.69 -30.07
N ARG A 686 28.86 -10.85 -29.69
CA ARG A 686 29.10 -11.96 -30.63
C ARG A 686 27.84 -12.74 -30.99
N LEU A 687 26.75 -12.57 -30.24
CA LEU A 687 25.49 -13.28 -30.44
C LEU A 687 24.51 -12.52 -31.34
N ILE A 688 24.83 -11.28 -31.70
CA ILE A 688 23.99 -10.44 -32.54
C ILE A 688 24.62 -10.28 -33.93
N THR A 689 23.78 -10.05 -34.92
CA THR A 689 24.13 -9.93 -36.33
C THR A 689 24.72 -8.57 -36.68
N SER A 690 24.29 -7.49 -36.00
CA SER A 690 24.72 -6.12 -36.28
C SER A 690 25.12 -5.37 -35.01
N VAL A 691 26.42 -5.11 -34.89
CA VAL A 691 27.02 -4.31 -33.81
C VAL A 691 26.63 -2.82 -33.95
N GLU A 692 26.37 -2.38 -35.17
CA GLU A 692 25.91 -1.03 -35.50
C GLU A 692 24.55 -0.73 -34.87
N ASN A 693 23.59 -1.64 -35.08
CA ASN A 693 22.27 -1.55 -34.49
C ASN A 693 22.34 -1.47 -32.96
N PHE A 694 23.32 -2.15 -32.35
CA PHE A 694 23.56 -2.01 -30.91
C PHE A 694 24.04 -0.60 -30.54
N ILE A 695 25.05 -0.05 -31.23
CA ILE A 695 25.58 1.30 -30.99
C ILE A 695 24.50 2.36 -31.20
N GLU A 696 23.69 2.26 -32.26
CA GLU A 696 22.59 3.19 -32.51
C GLU A 696 21.54 3.15 -31.40
N ASN A 697 21.17 1.95 -30.93
CA ASN A 697 20.24 1.81 -29.81
C ASN A 697 20.81 2.37 -28.52
N TYR A 698 22.09 2.11 -28.24
CA TYR A 698 22.78 2.67 -27.08
C TYR A 698 22.80 4.20 -27.13
N SER A 699 23.20 4.78 -28.26
CA SER A 699 23.22 6.22 -28.51
C SER A 699 21.84 6.86 -28.30
N ARG A 700 20.79 6.25 -28.87
CA ARG A 700 19.41 6.72 -28.71
C ARG A 700 18.95 6.67 -27.24
N LEU A 701 19.29 5.61 -26.52
CA LEU A 701 18.94 5.50 -25.10
C LEU A 701 19.71 6.53 -24.25
N VAL A 702 20.99 6.77 -24.53
CA VAL A 702 21.79 7.81 -23.87
C VAL A 702 21.19 9.20 -24.11
N GLU A 703 20.77 9.49 -25.35
CA GLU A 703 20.11 10.75 -25.72
C GLU A 703 18.80 10.97 -24.94
N GLN A 704 17.94 9.95 -24.91
CA GLN A 704 16.61 9.99 -24.33
C GLN A 704 16.59 9.89 -22.80
N ASP A 705 17.66 9.37 -22.18
CA ASP A 705 17.70 9.19 -20.74
C ASP A 705 17.67 10.54 -19.99
N ARG A 706 16.73 10.64 -19.05
CA ARG A 706 16.48 11.86 -18.26
C ARG A 706 17.34 11.95 -16.99
N GLU A 707 18.00 10.86 -16.61
CA GLU A 707 18.87 10.81 -15.42
C GLU A 707 20.34 11.02 -15.78
N LEU A 708 20.73 10.73 -17.03
CA LEU A 708 22.02 11.14 -17.56
C LEU A 708 22.07 12.67 -17.72
N GLN A 709 23.03 13.28 -17.05
CA GLN A 709 23.37 14.70 -17.21
C GLN A 709 23.99 14.98 -18.58
N ALA A 710 23.93 16.25 -19.01
CA ALA A 710 24.52 16.73 -20.26
C ALA A 710 25.97 16.25 -20.47
N ILE A 711 26.80 16.26 -19.43
CA ILE A 711 28.21 15.85 -19.51
C ILE A 711 28.39 14.39 -19.95
N HIS A 712 27.51 13.48 -19.56
CA HIS A 712 27.57 12.08 -20.02
C HIS A 712 27.27 11.95 -21.51
N LYS A 713 26.32 12.75 -22.00
CA LYS A 713 25.90 12.78 -23.40
C LYS A 713 26.96 13.45 -24.28
N ILE A 714 27.53 14.57 -23.81
CA ILE A 714 28.66 15.25 -24.46
C ILE A 714 29.85 14.30 -24.57
N GLN A 715 30.18 13.56 -23.50
CA GLN A 715 31.29 12.62 -23.55
C GLN A 715 31.02 11.48 -24.54
N TRP A 716 29.77 11.02 -24.66
CA TRP A 716 29.42 10.05 -25.70
C TRP A 716 29.64 10.62 -27.10
N ASN A 717 29.22 11.86 -27.36
CA ASN A 717 29.50 12.55 -28.62
C ASN A 717 31.01 12.69 -28.89
N ASN A 718 31.80 13.02 -27.88
CA ASN A 718 33.25 13.11 -28.02
C ASN A 718 33.86 11.76 -28.43
N ILE A 719 33.36 10.67 -27.87
CA ILE A 719 33.80 9.32 -28.23
C ILE A 719 33.37 8.98 -29.66
N LEU A 720 32.11 9.22 -30.04
CA LEU A 720 31.63 8.93 -31.40
C LEU A 720 32.39 9.73 -32.47
N LYS A 721 32.75 10.98 -32.21
CA LYS A 721 33.57 11.80 -33.12
C LYS A 721 34.97 11.22 -33.36
N THR A 722 35.49 10.36 -32.48
CA THR A 722 36.77 9.67 -32.72
C THR A 722 36.65 8.48 -33.68
N LEU A 723 35.41 8.09 -34.02
CA LEU A 723 35.09 6.99 -34.95
C LEU A 723 34.71 7.49 -36.35
N GLU A 724 34.48 8.80 -36.50
CA GLU A 724 34.35 9.49 -37.79
C GLU A 724 35.73 9.71 -38.40
#